data_AF-A0A017S268-F1
#
_entry.id   AF-A0A017S268-F1
#
_cell.length_a   1.000
_cell.length_b   1.000
_cell.length_c   1.000
_cell.angle_alpha   90.00
_cell.angle_beta   90.00
_cell.angle_gamma   90.00
#
_symmetry.space_group_name_H-M   'P 1'
#
loop_
_entity.id
_entity.type
_entity.pdbx_description
1 polymer ?
#
loop_
_entity_poly.entity_id
_entity_poly.type
_entity_poly.pdbx_seq_one_letter_code
_entity_poly.pdbx_strand_id
1 'polypeptide(L)'
;MSQQSSQDFPDDSDTQSLTASVTDYPIEHGRRYHRYHEGAYLYPNDEQELDRLDMQHHMFKLINKGRLFFAPVENPQRILDIGTGSGIWPMEMASIFPQTEIVGTDLSPVQPTEVPENVHFLVDDATEDDWLWEHDHFDFIHISHLSGSLPSYKALLCKAMRHLKPGGYIECHELDPMPRCDDGTMPPGNPDGFCDYALYDWFDLNVRSGQASDPPRQFRVAPRMARFMNDLGFVDVQTRKSMLPTNSWPSDPHLKNIGSWSETNWLEALSGWSYKPLMILGWSKPEIEVFLVEVRRSIQNRDIHSYTEYHVVTGRKPLPGDDDFLATAFRRFANGGNTGRKQQRRYESRAPGPLEARRRLAKRRNTALASIAGSGPLGDISCLFGRNGREHMKWTDTREKKGEDQARPLVPLGDAFPFYEKNTGLSGLGGSPAEVVISDSAAREKFLEEYLESNWSTAAIKGILNELDINLQYEPAYSRKIMSYLLTKSVRTKAVDGSLFRFLDDLTLNIRGAGNYAAAVEHLAHHETRLNQRSGCLSAIARALELGTIPPDEIRAIVKRIPKIRGVKPNPKYMIDWYQQMWDAIGRCDIFTHGDLDAGTVDAWLEILEQRHSAAGMDLALKIIQKTQGSHSACWWVPRFIMRWLDLQVKMGSEVDGTFVSELLGHFDPNLASEYMIRVTENLTFSEKNHHRRLLLEKWQDCLFELQDVRSLMFSPAWLDLNSQKAATPDSEVMELSTDQIILRLWVLRTLSEHFGPPWKRSKHIDAPITQLFDRYESITKQVAEGDFLSNLMKDIHDLDIPFSSLMMLAVDMKIRKNMTKATRNALQRLERSRISFADLFTDLHTYNSSKSLFFSSFEETVSRVDVSSVAFTNHVVHLAKTGDSKSVWTLIRLLRAHTPLKISLAKSWPVPDTIDQSITIPNTTSEPQHNLPNPHDSLEMIHILAIVLSCSKNLTPRRSFHLVHWLYDFLMTHNAPVKPSLIRAMYHAGIIRYQREGLRVAPTRYLYIWELVKRFEDADVAKELMEGPRYGVSNVGVEEHE
;
A
#
# COMPACT_ATOMS: atom_id res chain seq x y z
N MET A 1 8.34 -24.66 -13.52
CA MET A 1 8.84 -23.32 -13.15
C MET A 1 7.61 -22.46 -12.88
N SER A 2 7.32 -22.30 -11.59
CA SER A 2 6.02 -21.97 -11.02
C SER A 2 5.80 -20.46 -10.93
N GLN A 3 4.85 -19.96 -11.70
CA GLN A 3 4.18 -18.69 -11.46
C GLN A 3 3.35 -18.83 -10.18
N GLN A 4 3.71 -18.13 -9.11
CA GLN A 4 2.88 -18.01 -7.91
C GLN A 4 1.82 -16.94 -8.18
N SER A 5 0.58 -17.39 -8.32
CA SER A 5 -0.62 -16.54 -8.37
C SER A 5 -0.80 -15.84 -7.04
N SER A 6 -0.92 -14.52 -7.11
CA SER A 6 -1.37 -13.61 -6.07
C SER A 6 -2.64 -14.11 -5.39
N GLN A 7 -2.65 -14.08 -4.05
CA GLN A 7 -3.81 -14.36 -3.22
C GLN A 7 -4.81 -13.20 -3.37
N ASP A 8 -5.84 -13.42 -4.18
CA ASP A 8 -7.02 -12.56 -4.22
C ASP A 8 -7.83 -12.81 -2.93
N PHE A 9 -8.11 -11.73 -2.20
CA PHE A 9 -9.25 -11.70 -1.28
C PHE A 9 -10.52 -11.80 -2.13
N PRO A 10 -11.64 -12.34 -1.61
CA PRO A 10 -12.94 -11.98 -2.17
C PRO A 10 -13.02 -10.45 -2.19
N ASP A 11 -13.57 -9.90 -3.26
CA ASP A 11 -13.74 -8.45 -3.42
C ASP A 11 -14.31 -7.87 -2.11
N ASP A 12 -13.76 -6.75 -1.63
CA ASP A 12 -14.16 -6.03 -0.40
C ASP A 12 -15.67 -5.60 -0.45
N SER A 13 -16.41 -6.01 -1.50
CA SER A 13 -17.82 -5.78 -1.74
C SER A 13 -18.76 -6.74 -1.00
N ASP A 14 -18.31 -7.96 -0.66
CA ASP A 14 -19.23 -9.03 -0.23
C ASP A 14 -19.26 -9.25 1.30
N THR A 15 -18.24 -8.77 2.03
CA THR A 15 -18.24 -8.77 3.51
C THR A 15 -18.55 -7.38 4.05
N GLN A 16 -19.55 -7.24 4.93
CA GLN A 16 -19.94 -5.97 5.54
C GLN A 16 -19.65 -5.96 7.04
N SER A 17 -19.38 -4.78 7.59
CA SER A 17 -19.28 -4.59 9.04
C SER A 17 -20.60 -4.97 9.73
N LEU A 18 -20.50 -5.53 10.94
CA LEU A 18 -21.66 -5.87 11.77
C LEU A 18 -22.61 -4.68 11.92
N THR A 19 -23.88 -4.87 11.54
CA THR A 19 -24.94 -3.90 11.78
C THR A 19 -25.59 -4.12 13.14
N ALA A 20 -26.10 -3.06 13.77
CA ALA A 20 -26.80 -3.16 15.05
C ALA A 20 -28.00 -4.14 15.02
N SER A 21 -28.59 -4.36 13.85
CA SER A 21 -29.70 -5.31 13.64
C SER A 21 -29.32 -6.78 13.81
N VAL A 22 -28.04 -7.14 13.65
CA VAL A 22 -27.55 -8.53 13.82
C VAL A 22 -27.28 -8.84 15.30
N THR A 23 -27.03 -7.82 16.12
CA THR A 23 -26.74 -7.94 17.56
C THR A 23 -27.97 -7.70 18.46
N ASP A 24 -29.14 -7.42 17.87
CA ASP A 24 -30.41 -7.26 18.59
C ASP A 24 -31.02 -8.64 18.92
N TYR A 25 -30.39 -9.33 19.86
CA TYR A 25 -30.68 -10.72 20.18
C TYR A 25 -32.04 -10.90 20.89
N PRO A 26 -32.93 -11.80 20.41
CA PRO A 26 -34.18 -12.10 21.09
C PRO A 26 -33.94 -12.83 22.42
N ILE A 27 -34.71 -12.44 23.44
CA ILE A 27 -34.78 -13.14 24.72
C ILE A 27 -36.11 -13.91 24.79
N GLU A 28 -36.03 -15.23 24.82
CA GLU A 28 -37.19 -16.12 24.86
C GLU A 28 -37.03 -17.12 26.00
N HIS A 29 -38.09 -17.34 26.76
CA HIS A 29 -38.07 -18.28 27.90
C HIS A 29 -36.95 -18.03 28.92
N GLY A 30 -36.43 -16.80 29.00
CA GLY A 30 -35.34 -16.40 29.90
C GLY A 30 -33.93 -16.74 29.39
N ARG A 31 -33.77 -17.06 28.10
CA ARG A 31 -32.48 -17.31 27.44
C ARG A 31 -32.35 -16.42 26.21
N ARG A 32 -31.11 -16.08 25.83
CA ARG A 32 -30.82 -15.26 24.64
C ARG A 32 -30.55 -16.16 23.43
N TYR A 33 -31.06 -15.81 22.26
CA TYR A 33 -30.85 -16.57 21.02
C TYR A 33 -30.28 -15.67 19.91
N HIS A 34 -29.84 -16.29 18.81
CA HIS A 34 -29.28 -15.59 17.66
C HIS A 34 -30.38 -14.86 16.86
N ARG A 35 -29.99 -13.81 16.14
CA ARG A 35 -30.91 -12.97 15.34
C ARG A 35 -30.76 -13.19 13.83
N TYR A 36 -29.56 -13.45 13.35
CA TYR A 36 -29.26 -13.70 11.94
C TYR A 36 -29.91 -15.01 11.47
N HIS A 37 -30.77 -14.98 10.44
CA HIS A 37 -31.67 -16.09 10.10
C HIS A 37 -32.42 -16.65 11.34
N GLU A 38 -33.23 -15.80 11.96
CA GLU A 38 -34.02 -16.14 13.16
C GLU A 38 -34.77 -17.48 12.97
N GLY A 39 -34.63 -18.38 13.94
CA GLY A 39 -35.17 -19.76 13.88
C GLY A 39 -34.26 -20.81 13.23
N ALA A 40 -33.18 -20.40 12.54
CA ALA A 40 -32.22 -21.33 11.93
C ALA A 40 -31.35 -22.10 12.94
N TYR A 41 -31.24 -21.64 14.19
CA TYR A 41 -30.55 -22.31 15.28
C TYR A 41 -31.42 -22.30 16.54
N LEU A 42 -31.48 -23.44 17.26
CA LEU A 42 -32.45 -23.66 18.35
C LEU A 42 -31.86 -23.45 19.75
N TYR A 43 -30.54 -23.28 19.86
CA TYR A 43 -29.85 -23.23 21.15
C TYR A 43 -29.45 -21.80 21.52
N PRO A 44 -29.33 -21.49 22.82
CA PRO A 44 -29.04 -20.14 23.27
C PRO A 44 -27.62 -19.68 22.92
N ASN A 45 -27.38 -18.37 22.98
CA ASN A 45 -26.07 -17.74 22.81
C ASN A 45 -25.77 -16.73 23.94
N ASP A 46 -26.46 -16.85 25.08
CA ASP A 46 -26.21 -16.08 26.30
C ASP A 46 -24.88 -16.43 26.97
N GLU A 47 -24.47 -15.58 27.92
CA GLU A 47 -23.23 -15.71 28.67
C GLU A 47 -23.11 -17.06 29.38
N GLN A 48 -24.23 -17.62 29.86
CA GLN A 48 -24.25 -18.94 30.47
C GLN A 48 -23.88 -20.04 29.46
N GLU A 49 -24.43 -19.99 28.25
CA GLU A 49 -24.09 -20.97 27.21
C GLU A 49 -22.65 -20.82 26.71
N LEU A 50 -22.15 -19.58 26.60
CA LEU A 50 -20.76 -19.33 26.18
C LEU A 50 -19.75 -19.86 27.22
N ASP A 51 -20.00 -19.63 28.52
CA ASP A 51 -19.16 -20.17 29.58
C ASP A 51 -19.19 -21.72 29.59
N ARG A 52 -20.35 -22.32 29.26
CA ARG A 52 -20.48 -23.77 29.08
C ARG A 52 -19.71 -24.28 27.85
N LEU A 53 -19.72 -23.56 26.73
CA LEU A 53 -18.94 -23.93 25.54
C LEU A 53 -17.43 -23.90 25.83
N ASP A 54 -16.93 -22.90 26.54
CA ASP A 54 -15.52 -22.82 26.95
C ASP A 54 -15.14 -23.99 27.88
N MET A 55 -16.05 -24.38 28.78
CA MET A 55 -15.91 -25.56 29.63
C MET A 55 -15.90 -26.87 28.83
N GLN A 56 -16.80 -27.00 27.87
CA GLN A 56 -16.89 -28.14 26.98
C GLN A 56 -15.61 -28.32 26.16
N HIS A 57 -15.05 -27.22 25.64
CA HIS A 57 -13.74 -27.22 24.97
C HIS A 57 -12.64 -27.77 25.88
N HIS A 58 -12.58 -27.32 27.14
CA HIS A 58 -11.61 -27.85 28.11
C HIS A 58 -11.81 -29.35 28.37
N MET A 59 -13.05 -29.81 28.56
CA MET A 59 -13.38 -31.22 28.74
C MET A 59 -12.89 -32.08 27.55
N PHE A 60 -13.10 -31.64 26.31
CA PHE A 60 -12.60 -32.35 25.14
C PHE A 60 -11.08 -32.34 25.04
N LYS A 61 -10.41 -31.24 25.42
CA LYS A 61 -8.96 -31.24 25.56
C LYS A 61 -8.48 -32.29 26.57
N LEU A 62 -9.16 -32.47 27.70
CA LEU A 62 -8.80 -33.51 28.67
C LEU A 62 -8.93 -34.91 28.05
N ILE A 63 -10.05 -35.20 27.38
CA ILE A 63 -10.28 -36.48 26.67
C ILE A 63 -9.21 -36.71 25.60
N ASN A 64 -8.81 -35.66 24.89
CA ASN A 64 -7.80 -35.69 23.84
C ASN A 64 -6.36 -35.55 24.36
N LYS A 65 -6.16 -35.61 25.68
CA LYS A 65 -4.84 -35.50 26.34
C LYS A 65 -4.07 -34.25 25.92
N GLY A 66 -4.76 -33.12 25.86
CA GLY A 66 -4.24 -31.80 25.50
C GLY A 66 -4.20 -31.49 24.01
N ARG A 67 -4.54 -32.44 23.12
CA ARG A 67 -4.53 -32.21 21.66
C ARG A 67 -5.79 -31.46 21.20
N LEU A 68 -5.60 -30.47 20.33
CA LEU A 68 -6.68 -29.72 19.67
C LEU A 68 -7.16 -30.37 18.36
N PHE A 69 -6.29 -31.12 17.68
CA PHE A 69 -6.57 -31.80 16.42
C PHE A 69 -5.75 -33.09 16.27
N PHE A 70 -6.22 -33.99 15.41
CA PHE A 70 -5.61 -35.29 15.13
C PHE A 70 -5.17 -35.48 13.68
N ALA A 71 -5.69 -34.68 12.75
CA ALA A 71 -5.28 -34.69 11.36
C ALA A 71 -3.76 -34.41 11.25
N PRO A 72 -3.03 -35.15 10.40
CA PRO A 72 -1.58 -35.00 10.24
C PRO A 72 -1.26 -33.78 9.36
N VAL A 73 -1.68 -32.60 9.81
CA VAL A 73 -1.49 -31.33 9.11
C VAL A 73 -0.21 -30.66 9.64
N GLU A 74 0.71 -30.34 8.74
CA GLU A 74 1.96 -29.65 9.05
C GLU A 74 1.99 -28.28 8.34
N ASN A 75 2.18 -27.20 9.11
CA ASN A 75 2.26 -25.82 8.61
C ASN A 75 1.13 -25.43 7.62
N PRO A 76 -0.16 -25.62 7.99
CA PRO A 76 -1.27 -25.22 7.14
C PRO A 76 -1.20 -23.73 6.82
N GLN A 77 -1.63 -23.31 5.63
CA GLN A 77 -1.68 -21.87 5.31
C GLN A 77 -3.04 -21.29 5.69
N ARG A 78 -4.11 -22.08 5.52
CA ARG A 78 -5.50 -21.67 5.79
C ARG A 78 -6.30 -22.75 6.51
N ILE A 79 -6.94 -22.37 7.61
CA ILE A 79 -7.83 -23.20 8.42
C ILE A 79 -9.22 -22.57 8.45
N LEU A 80 -10.26 -23.38 8.28
CA LEU A 80 -11.66 -22.98 8.54
C LEU A 80 -12.20 -23.76 9.74
N ASP A 81 -12.77 -23.06 10.70
CA ASP A 81 -13.51 -23.63 11.83
C ASP A 81 -15.00 -23.30 11.69
N ILE A 82 -15.82 -24.30 11.43
CA ILE A 82 -17.26 -24.13 11.16
C ILE A 82 -18.05 -24.37 12.42
N GLY A 83 -18.87 -23.39 12.81
CA GLY A 83 -19.63 -23.44 14.06
C GLY A 83 -18.76 -23.07 15.26
N THR A 84 -18.02 -21.96 15.16
CA THR A 84 -16.93 -21.66 16.08
C THR A 84 -17.38 -21.34 17.52
N GLY A 85 -18.67 -21.03 17.73
CA GLY A 85 -19.22 -20.75 19.05
C GLY A 85 -18.50 -19.59 19.73
N SER A 86 -17.85 -19.84 20.87
CA SER A 86 -17.10 -18.81 21.61
C SER A 86 -15.83 -18.35 20.89
N GLY A 87 -15.36 -19.08 19.87
CA GLY A 87 -14.12 -18.81 19.16
C GLY A 87 -12.86 -19.32 19.88
N ILE A 88 -13.00 -20.06 20.98
CA ILE A 88 -11.87 -20.51 21.80
C ILE A 88 -10.92 -21.44 21.03
N TRP A 89 -11.45 -22.33 20.18
CA TRP A 89 -10.63 -23.28 19.43
C TRP A 89 -9.73 -22.58 18.39
N PRO A 90 -10.23 -21.68 17.51
CA PRO A 90 -9.38 -20.90 16.61
C PRO A 90 -8.32 -20.08 17.32
N MET A 91 -8.66 -19.47 18.46
CA MET A 91 -7.72 -18.66 19.24
C MET A 91 -6.57 -19.48 19.82
N GLU A 92 -6.82 -20.70 20.29
CA GLU A 92 -5.75 -21.59 20.76
C GLU A 92 -4.93 -22.16 19.57
N MET A 93 -5.57 -22.52 18.47
CA MET A 93 -4.89 -22.95 17.24
C MET A 93 -3.94 -21.89 16.67
N ALA A 94 -4.28 -20.61 16.81
CA ALA A 94 -3.44 -19.49 16.38
C ALA A 94 -2.06 -19.48 17.06
N SER A 95 -1.99 -19.98 18.30
CA SER A 95 -0.74 -20.05 19.06
C SER A 95 0.14 -21.23 18.60
N ILE A 96 -0.48 -22.31 18.08
CA ILE A 96 0.22 -23.45 17.47
C ILE A 96 0.74 -23.09 16.07
N PHE A 97 -0.07 -22.37 15.29
CA PHE A 97 0.28 -21.98 13.93
C PHE A 97 0.19 -20.45 13.72
N PRO A 98 1.19 -19.68 14.17
CA PRO A 98 1.15 -18.22 14.15
C PRO A 98 1.20 -17.59 12.75
N GLN A 99 1.55 -18.38 11.73
CA GLN A 99 1.62 -17.95 10.31
C GLN A 99 0.41 -18.42 9.49
N THR A 100 -0.53 -19.14 10.11
CA THR A 100 -1.69 -19.71 9.44
C THR A 100 -2.87 -18.78 9.59
N GLU A 101 -3.56 -18.49 8.49
CA GLU A 101 -4.84 -17.80 8.52
C GLU A 101 -5.93 -18.75 9.02
N ILE A 102 -6.61 -18.39 10.10
CA ILE A 102 -7.66 -19.18 10.73
C ILE A 102 -8.95 -18.39 10.70
N VAL A 103 -9.96 -18.91 10.00
CA VAL A 103 -11.28 -18.29 9.93
C VAL A 103 -12.26 -19.13 10.74
N GLY A 104 -12.93 -18.52 11.71
CA GLY A 104 -14.07 -19.11 12.41
C GLY A 104 -15.38 -18.54 11.87
N THR A 105 -16.32 -19.41 11.50
CA THR A 105 -17.66 -19.00 11.08
C THR A 105 -18.71 -19.42 12.09
N ASP A 106 -19.65 -18.54 12.42
CA ASP A 106 -20.81 -18.87 13.25
C ASP A 106 -22.03 -18.02 12.86
N LEU A 107 -23.24 -18.43 13.22
CA LEU A 107 -24.45 -17.62 13.03
C LEU A 107 -24.53 -16.44 14.00
N SER A 108 -23.87 -16.53 15.16
CA SER A 108 -23.89 -15.51 16.20
C SER A 108 -22.55 -14.79 16.32
N PRO A 109 -22.50 -13.44 16.23
CA PRO A 109 -21.30 -12.67 16.55
C PRO A 109 -21.15 -12.52 18.07
N VAL A 110 -20.77 -13.60 18.74
CA VAL A 110 -20.58 -13.69 20.20
C VAL A 110 -19.11 -13.84 20.61
N GLN A 111 -18.21 -13.87 19.63
CA GLN A 111 -16.79 -14.03 19.82
C GLN A 111 -16.18 -12.73 20.41
N PRO A 112 -15.02 -12.81 21.09
CA PRO A 112 -14.34 -11.63 21.60
C PRO A 112 -14.02 -10.63 20.48
N THR A 113 -14.12 -9.33 20.78
CA THR A 113 -13.71 -8.27 19.86
C THR A 113 -12.19 -8.21 19.64
N GLU A 114 -11.43 -8.89 20.49
CA GLU A 114 -9.98 -8.87 20.50
C GLU A 114 -9.44 -10.29 20.41
N VAL A 115 -8.84 -10.60 19.26
CA VAL A 115 -8.45 -11.95 18.83
C VAL A 115 -7.02 -11.93 18.29
N PRO A 116 -6.31 -13.08 18.21
CA PRO A 116 -5.03 -13.16 17.54
C PRO A 116 -5.12 -12.64 16.09
N GLU A 117 -4.07 -12.02 15.58
CA GLU A 117 -4.11 -11.33 14.27
C GLU A 117 -4.42 -12.26 13.09
N ASN A 118 -4.03 -13.51 13.20
CA ASN A 118 -4.28 -14.53 12.20
C ASN A 118 -5.60 -15.27 12.41
N VAL A 119 -6.47 -14.77 13.31
CA VAL A 119 -7.83 -15.28 13.54
C VAL A 119 -8.84 -14.25 13.07
N HIS A 120 -9.78 -14.68 12.24
CA HIS A 120 -10.88 -13.87 11.74
C HIS A 120 -12.21 -14.57 12.02
N PHE A 121 -13.19 -13.82 12.52
CA PHE A 121 -14.54 -14.34 12.75
C PHE A 121 -15.52 -13.72 11.76
N LEU A 122 -16.29 -14.57 11.11
CA LEU A 122 -17.33 -14.16 10.16
C LEU A 122 -18.69 -14.68 10.61
N VAL A 123 -19.70 -13.84 10.49
CA VAL A 123 -21.09 -14.28 10.62
C VAL A 123 -21.49 -14.91 9.30
N ASP A 124 -21.68 -16.23 9.29
CA ASP A 124 -21.96 -16.97 8.06
C ASP A 124 -22.79 -18.24 8.36
N ASP A 125 -23.73 -18.56 7.49
CA ASP A 125 -24.54 -19.77 7.57
C ASP A 125 -23.90 -20.88 6.74
N ALA A 126 -23.29 -21.85 7.44
CA ALA A 126 -22.65 -22.99 6.82
C ALA A 126 -23.58 -23.84 5.93
N THR A 127 -24.89 -23.64 5.97
CA THR A 127 -25.88 -24.31 5.12
C THR A 127 -26.07 -23.67 3.75
N GLU A 128 -25.63 -22.44 3.51
CA GLU A 128 -25.74 -21.75 2.21
C GLU A 128 -25.07 -22.52 1.06
N ASP A 129 -25.64 -22.41 -0.13
CA ASP A 129 -25.22 -23.21 -1.29
C ASP A 129 -23.79 -22.88 -1.76
N ASP A 130 -23.41 -21.60 -1.68
CA ASP A 130 -22.11 -21.07 -2.12
C ASP A 130 -21.39 -20.45 -0.91
N TRP A 131 -20.29 -21.07 -0.46
CA TRP A 131 -19.44 -20.45 0.56
C TRP A 131 -18.64 -19.29 -0.05
N LEU A 132 -18.26 -18.32 0.79
CA LEU A 132 -17.55 -17.10 0.42
C LEU A 132 -16.18 -17.34 -0.27
N TRP A 133 -15.62 -18.54 -0.13
CA TRP A 133 -14.30 -18.89 -0.65
C TRP A 133 -14.36 -19.67 -1.95
N GLU A 134 -13.32 -19.52 -2.77
CA GLU A 134 -13.15 -20.34 -3.96
C GLU A 134 -13.00 -21.84 -3.62
N HIS A 135 -13.08 -22.69 -4.64
CA HIS A 135 -12.71 -24.10 -4.50
C HIS A 135 -11.22 -24.24 -4.20
N ASP A 136 -10.81 -25.35 -3.56
CA ASP A 136 -9.41 -25.63 -3.24
C ASP A 136 -8.72 -24.50 -2.44
N HIS A 137 -9.41 -23.95 -1.44
CA HIS A 137 -8.95 -22.79 -0.67
C HIS A 137 -8.31 -23.14 0.67
N PHE A 138 -8.87 -24.09 1.42
CA PHE A 138 -8.45 -24.43 2.78
C PHE A 138 -7.52 -25.64 2.83
N ASP A 139 -6.52 -25.60 3.70
CA ASP A 139 -5.64 -26.75 3.98
C ASP A 139 -6.26 -27.68 5.05
N PHE A 140 -7.01 -27.10 5.98
CA PHE A 140 -7.69 -27.82 7.05
C PHE A 140 -9.07 -27.23 7.33
N ILE A 141 -10.09 -28.08 7.48
CA ILE A 141 -11.43 -27.69 7.91
C ILE A 141 -11.76 -28.45 9.19
N HIS A 142 -12.14 -27.72 10.22
CA HIS A 142 -12.56 -28.25 11.51
C HIS A 142 -14.07 -28.01 11.71
N ILE A 143 -14.75 -29.02 12.26
CA ILE A 143 -16.16 -28.96 12.63
C ILE A 143 -16.30 -29.63 13.99
N SER A 144 -16.96 -28.97 14.94
CA SER A 144 -17.11 -29.51 16.29
C SER A 144 -18.50 -29.28 16.85
N HIS A 145 -19.14 -30.36 17.29
CA HIS A 145 -20.40 -30.38 18.05
C HIS A 145 -21.56 -29.62 17.41
N LEU A 146 -21.80 -29.81 16.11
CA LEU A 146 -22.95 -29.22 15.41
C LEU A 146 -24.17 -30.15 15.35
N SER A 147 -24.14 -31.29 16.04
CA SER A 147 -25.23 -32.28 16.00
C SER A 147 -26.52 -31.63 16.51
N GLY A 148 -27.62 -31.80 15.77
CA GLY A 148 -28.88 -31.13 16.08
C GLY A 148 -29.00 -29.70 15.53
N SER A 149 -27.93 -29.13 14.98
CA SER A 149 -27.91 -27.76 14.44
C SER A 149 -28.11 -27.72 12.93
N LEU A 150 -27.73 -28.78 12.21
CA LEU A 150 -27.67 -28.81 10.74
C LEU A 150 -28.71 -29.74 10.11
N PRO A 151 -29.25 -29.40 8.93
CA PRO A 151 -30.18 -30.26 8.21
C PRO A 151 -29.51 -31.43 7.48
N SER A 152 -28.25 -31.28 7.04
CA SER A 152 -27.53 -32.33 6.35
C SER A 152 -26.01 -32.22 6.50
N TYR A 153 -25.43 -33.12 7.29
CA TYR A 153 -23.98 -33.26 7.41
C TYR A 153 -23.33 -33.69 6.11
N LYS A 154 -23.97 -34.59 5.36
CA LYS A 154 -23.43 -35.06 4.07
C LYS A 154 -23.36 -33.93 3.04
N ALA A 155 -24.30 -32.97 3.07
CA ALA A 155 -24.22 -31.78 2.23
C ALA A 155 -23.08 -30.86 2.67
N LEU A 156 -22.94 -30.62 3.98
CA LEU A 156 -21.83 -29.83 4.53
C LEU A 156 -20.46 -30.43 4.16
N LEU A 157 -20.26 -31.73 4.38
CA LEU A 157 -19.03 -32.44 3.99
C LEU A 157 -18.78 -32.39 2.49
N CYS A 158 -19.83 -32.40 1.66
CA CYS A 158 -19.69 -32.27 0.22
C CYS A 158 -19.19 -30.88 -0.18
N LYS A 159 -19.64 -29.82 0.52
CA LYS A 159 -19.12 -28.45 0.34
C LYS A 159 -17.68 -28.36 0.84
N ALA A 160 -17.40 -28.84 2.04
CA ALA A 160 -16.04 -28.89 2.57
C ALA A 160 -15.05 -29.59 1.62
N MET A 161 -15.45 -30.71 0.99
CA MET A 161 -14.65 -31.39 -0.04
C MET A 161 -14.32 -30.50 -1.25
N ARG A 162 -15.20 -29.57 -1.64
CA ARG A 162 -14.94 -28.64 -2.76
C ARG A 162 -13.95 -27.55 -2.35
N HIS A 163 -14.06 -27.04 -1.13
CA HIS A 163 -13.22 -25.93 -0.64
C HIS A 163 -11.91 -26.37 0.01
N LEU A 164 -11.72 -27.66 0.31
CA LEU A 164 -10.40 -28.20 0.68
C LEU A 164 -9.48 -28.25 -0.53
N LYS A 165 -8.21 -27.88 -0.37
CA LYS A 165 -7.17 -28.18 -1.36
C LYS A 165 -6.98 -29.67 -1.53
N PRO A 166 -6.53 -30.16 -2.71
CA PRO A 166 -6.08 -31.54 -2.84
C PRO A 166 -4.99 -31.85 -1.81
N GLY A 167 -5.16 -32.94 -1.05
CA GLY A 167 -4.30 -33.27 0.09
C GLY A 167 -4.68 -32.61 1.42
N GLY A 168 -5.60 -31.63 1.43
CA GLY A 168 -6.11 -31.01 2.65
C GLY A 168 -7.01 -31.93 3.47
N TYR A 169 -7.17 -31.64 4.75
CA TYR A 169 -7.88 -32.48 5.71
C TYR A 169 -9.17 -31.84 6.24
N ILE A 170 -10.17 -32.67 6.49
CA ILE A 170 -11.30 -32.33 7.35
C ILE A 170 -11.23 -33.14 8.63
N GLU A 171 -11.59 -32.52 9.76
CA GLU A 171 -11.71 -33.18 11.05
C GLU A 171 -13.03 -32.79 11.71
N CYS A 172 -13.81 -33.80 12.10
CA CYS A 172 -15.10 -33.63 12.75
C CYS A 172 -15.07 -34.23 14.16
N HIS A 173 -15.43 -33.43 15.15
CA HIS A 173 -15.55 -33.79 16.56
C HIS A 173 -17.02 -33.85 16.91
N GLU A 174 -17.55 -35.04 17.21
CA GLU A 174 -18.98 -35.21 17.46
C GLU A 174 -19.24 -36.18 18.62
N LEU A 175 -20.32 -35.91 19.35
CA LEU A 175 -20.85 -36.83 20.35
C LEU A 175 -21.99 -37.66 19.74
N ASP A 176 -22.00 -38.95 20.01
CA ASP A 176 -23.19 -39.78 19.79
C ASP A 176 -24.15 -39.55 20.98
N PRO A 177 -25.32 -38.95 20.77
CA PRO A 177 -26.27 -38.68 21.85
C PRO A 177 -26.94 -39.95 22.40
N MET A 178 -26.60 -41.15 21.92
CA MET A 178 -27.12 -42.38 22.49
C MET A 178 -26.32 -42.79 23.75
N PRO A 179 -26.92 -42.79 24.96
CA PRO A 179 -26.23 -43.28 26.13
C PRO A 179 -26.00 -44.78 26.02
N ARG A 180 -24.81 -45.23 26.43
CA ARG A 180 -24.37 -46.62 26.48
C ARG A 180 -24.02 -47.00 27.92
N CYS A 181 -24.03 -48.29 28.18
CA CYS A 181 -23.73 -48.89 29.46
C CYS A 181 -23.25 -50.32 29.20
N ASP A 182 -22.05 -50.66 29.66
CA ASP A 182 -21.41 -51.94 29.33
C ASP A 182 -21.70 -53.04 30.37
N ASP A 183 -22.18 -52.68 31.55
CA ASP A 183 -22.36 -53.59 32.69
C ASP A 183 -23.84 -53.79 33.10
N GLY A 184 -24.77 -53.23 32.32
CA GLY A 184 -26.20 -53.41 32.52
C GLY A 184 -26.78 -52.64 33.72
N THR A 185 -26.03 -51.72 34.31
CA THR A 185 -26.53 -50.84 35.40
C THR A 185 -27.60 -49.85 34.93
N MET A 186 -27.63 -49.51 33.64
CA MET A 186 -28.66 -48.67 33.03
C MET A 186 -29.96 -49.48 32.79
N PRO A 187 -31.11 -49.02 33.32
CA PRO A 187 -32.40 -49.64 33.01
C PRO A 187 -32.67 -49.71 31.51
N PRO A 188 -33.35 -50.78 31.02
CA PRO A 188 -33.72 -50.86 29.61
C PRO A 188 -34.69 -49.75 29.23
N GLY A 189 -34.59 -49.28 27.98
CA GLY A 189 -35.53 -48.30 27.44
C GLY A 189 -36.96 -48.83 27.38
N ASN A 190 -37.93 -47.92 27.41
CA ASN A 190 -39.36 -48.23 27.29
C ASN A 190 -39.87 -47.76 25.92
N PRO A 191 -40.25 -48.67 24.99
CA PRO A 191 -40.75 -48.27 23.68
C PRO A 191 -42.11 -47.55 23.73
N ASP A 192 -42.91 -47.83 24.76
CA ASP A 192 -44.31 -47.42 24.87
C ASP A 192 -44.51 -46.19 25.80
N GLY A 193 -43.43 -45.62 26.35
CA GLY A 193 -43.49 -44.48 27.27
C GLY A 193 -42.11 -44.02 27.76
N PHE A 194 -42.08 -43.25 28.86
CA PHE A 194 -40.83 -42.89 29.54
C PHE A 194 -40.21 -44.11 30.22
N CYS A 195 -38.89 -44.21 30.20
CA CYS A 195 -38.13 -45.24 30.87
C CYS A 195 -37.71 -44.81 32.28
N ASP A 196 -37.24 -45.75 33.09
CA ASP A 196 -36.75 -45.47 34.46
C ASP A 196 -35.45 -44.63 34.46
N TYR A 197 -34.84 -44.42 33.29
CA TYR A 197 -33.65 -43.60 33.10
C TYR A 197 -33.95 -42.37 32.24
N ALA A 198 -34.49 -41.33 32.84
CA ALA A 198 -35.01 -40.14 32.14
C ALA A 198 -33.99 -39.45 31.19
N LEU A 199 -32.68 -39.61 31.41
CA LEU A 199 -31.67 -39.10 30.47
C LEU A 199 -31.76 -39.78 29.09
N TYR A 200 -32.08 -41.07 29.03
CA TYR A 200 -32.33 -41.76 27.76
C TYR A 200 -33.51 -41.14 27.02
N ASP A 201 -34.62 -40.89 27.72
CA ASP A 201 -35.80 -40.26 27.12
C ASP A 201 -35.52 -38.83 26.67
N TRP A 202 -34.70 -38.09 27.43
CA TRP A 202 -34.28 -36.74 27.06
C TRP A 202 -33.55 -36.71 25.72
N PHE A 203 -32.65 -37.67 25.49
CA PHE A 203 -31.97 -37.81 24.20
C PHE A 203 -32.94 -38.20 23.08
N ASP A 204 -33.84 -39.14 23.33
CA ASP A 204 -34.83 -39.57 22.34
C ASP A 204 -35.77 -38.42 21.94
N LEU A 205 -36.25 -37.63 22.91
CA LEU A 205 -37.04 -36.43 22.66
C LEU A 205 -36.28 -35.40 21.81
N ASN A 206 -34.99 -35.16 22.07
CA ASN A 206 -34.18 -34.26 21.26
C ASN A 206 -34.00 -34.76 19.81
N VAL A 207 -33.84 -36.08 19.63
CA VAL A 207 -33.80 -36.67 18.29
C VAL A 207 -35.15 -36.48 17.57
N ARG A 208 -36.27 -36.73 18.25
CA ARG A 208 -37.62 -36.54 17.69
C ARG A 208 -37.90 -35.07 17.37
N SER A 209 -37.48 -34.13 18.22
CA SER A 209 -37.65 -32.70 17.95
C SER A 209 -36.85 -32.26 16.73
N GLY A 210 -35.64 -32.80 16.54
CA GLY A 210 -34.86 -32.59 15.31
C GLY A 210 -35.60 -33.08 14.07
N GLN A 211 -36.25 -34.24 14.13
CA GLN A 211 -37.05 -34.78 13.03
C GLN A 211 -38.32 -33.96 12.75
N ALA A 212 -38.95 -33.42 13.80
CA ALA A 212 -40.16 -32.61 13.72
C ALA A 212 -39.90 -31.14 13.34
N SER A 213 -38.63 -30.69 13.41
CA SER A 213 -38.24 -29.34 13.01
C SER A 213 -38.40 -29.12 11.51
N ASP A 214 -38.64 -27.88 11.09
CA ASP A 214 -38.63 -27.47 9.69
C ASP A 214 -37.58 -26.37 9.46
N PRO A 215 -36.48 -26.64 8.71
CA PRO A 215 -36.13 -27.93 8.14
C PRO A 215 -35.71 -28.96 9.22
N PRO A 216 -35.79 -30.28 8.94
CA PRO A 216 -35.36 -31.32 9.87
C PRO A 216 -33.88 -31.20 10.21
N ARG A 217 -33.51 -31.47 11.46
CA ARG A 217 -32.14 -31.36 12.00
C ARG A 217 -31.58 -32.74 12.35
N GLN A 218 -30.34 -33.00 11.96
CA GLN A 218 -29.73 -34.32 12.09
C GLN A 218 -29.03 -34.52 13.43
N PHE A 219 -29.49 -35.53 14.16
CA PHE A 219 -28.81 -36.12 15.31
C PHE A 219 -28.17 -37.48 14.94
N ARG A 220 -27.40 -38.06 15.86
CA ARG A 220 -26.70 -39.37 15.70
C ARG A 220 -25.83 -39.41 14.44
N VAL A 221 -25.09 -38.32 14.23
CA VAL A 221 -24.22 -38.13 13.06
C VAL A 221 -22.83 -38.74 13.27
N ALA A 222 -22.35 -38.78 14.52
CA ALA A 222 -21.01 -39.25 14.86
C ALA A 222 -20.69 -40.66 14.29
N PRO A 223 -21.54 -41.69 14.50
CA PRO A 223 -21.27 -43.03 13.96
C PRO A 223 -21.36 -43.13 12.42
N ARG A 224 -21.99 -42.15 11.77
CA ARG A 224 -22.20 -42.11 10.31
C ARG A 224 -21.15 -41.29 9.58
N MET A 225 -20.38 -40.48 10.30
CA MET A 225 -19.45 -39.49 9.75
C MET A 225 -18.41 -40.12 8.82
N ALA A 226 -17.72 -41.17 9.26
CA ALA A 226 -16.74 -41.88 8.44
C ALA A 226 -17.35 -42.48 7.17
N ARG A 227 -18.57 -43.02 7.25
CA ARG A 227 -19.28 -43.51 6.06
C ARG A 227 -19.61 -42.37 5.11
N PHE A 228 -20.07 -41.22 5.61
CA PHE A 228 -20.33 -40.05 4.77
C PHE A 228 -19.07 -39.55 4.08
N MET A 229 -17.94 -39.48 4.78
CA MET A 229 -16.66 -39.10 4.20
C MET A 229 -16.23 -40.08 3.09
N ASN A 230 -16.30 -41.39 3.36
CA ASN A 230 -15.99 -42.42 2.35
C ASN A 230 -16.92 -42.35 1.12
N ASP A 231 -18.23 -42.20 1.32
CA ASP A 231 -19.21 -42.07 0.24
C ASP A 231 -18.93 -40.84 -0.65
N LEU A 232 -18.43 -39.76 -0.07
CA LEU A 232 -18.09 -38.52 -0.77
C LEU A 232 -16.71 -38.60 -1.46
N GLY A 233 -15.91 -39.61 -1.14
CA GLY A 233 -14.59 -39.86 -1.74
C GLY A 233 -13.43 -39.21 -1.00
N PHE A 234 -13.57 -38.96 0.30
CA PHE A 234 -12.40 -38.71 1.15
C PHE A 234 -11.56 -39.99 1.26
N VAL A 235 -10.25 -39.82 1.37
CA VAL A 235 -9.27 -40.90 1.57
C VAL A 235 -8.66 -40.77 2.97
N ASP A 236 -7.92 -41.78 3.40
CA ASP A 236 -7.30 -41.82 4.75
C ASP A 236 -8.29 -41.54 5.89
N VAL A 237 -9.52 -42.03 5.75
CA VAL A 237 -10.58 -41.80 6.74
C VAL A 237 -10.26 -42.58 8.01
N GLN A 238 -10.07 -41.88 9.12
CA GLN A 238 -9.79 -42.48 10.43
C GLN A 238 -10.86 -42.06 11.44
N THR A 239 -11.29 -43.00 12.27
CA THR A 239 -12.21 -42.74 13.38
C THR A 239 -11.54 -43.08 14.69
N ARG A 240 -11.49 -42.12 15.60
CA ARG A 240 -11.07 -42.30 17.00
C ARG A 240 -12.32 -42.22 17.85
N LYS A 241 -12.51 -43.22 18.71
CA LYS A 241 -13.62 -43.26 19.65
C LYS A 241 -13.08 -43.20 21.07
N SER A 242 -13.67 -42.33 21.87
CA SER A 242 -13.38 -42.22 23.29
C SER A 242 -14.68 -42.29 24.08
N MET A 243 -14.62 -42.94 25.24
CA MET A 243 -15.71 -42.94 26.20
C MET A 243 -15.79 -41.55 26.87
N LEU A 244 -16.97 -40.96 26.89
CA LEU A 244 -17.29 -39.79 27.71
C LEU A 244 -18.28 -40.21 28.81
N PRO A 245 -17.80 -40.49 30.03
CA PRO A 245 -18.66 -40.86 31.15
C PRO A 245 -19.66 -39.75 31.45
N THR A 246 -20.92 -40.10 31.72
CA THR A 246 -21.97 -39.12 32.07
C THR A 246 -21.67 -38.39 33.38
N ASN A 247 -21.03 -39.10 34.33
CA ASN A 247 -20.65 -38.58 35.63
C ASN A 247 -19.36 -39.25 36.16
N SER A 248 -19.00 -38.95 37.40
CA SER A 248 -17.76 -39.41 38.06
C SER A 248 -17.79 -40.87 38.56
N TRP A 249 -18.63 -41.74 38.00
CA TRP A 249 -18.66 -43.18 38.31
C TRP A 249 -17.38 -43.98 38.00
N PRO A 250 -16.55 -43.66 36.98
CA PRO A 250 -15.38 -44.47 36.68
C PRO A 250 -14.39 -44.54 37.86
N SER A 251 -13.77 -45.71 38.03
CA SER A 251 -12.71 -45.87 39.03
C SER A 251 -11.37 -45.28 38.59
N ASP A 252 -11.12 -45.22 37.27
CA ASP A 252 -9.91 -44.60 36.71
C ASP A 252 -9.88 -43.09 37.02
N PRO A 253 -8.80 -42.55 37.63
CA PRO A 253 -8.76 -41.14 38.03
C PRO A 253 -8.95 -40.13 36.89
N HIS A 254 -8.46 -40.46 35.69
CA HIS A 254 -8.57 -39.57 34.53
C HIS A 254 -9.99 -39.56 33.97
N LEU A 255 -10.60 -40.73 33.76
CA LEU A 255 -12.00 -40.85 33.35
C LEU A 255 -12.97 -40.32 34.41
N LYS A 256 -12.64 -40.47 35.70
CA LYS A 256 -13.42 -39.90 36.80
C LYS A 256 -13.43 -38.38 36.75
N ASN A 257 -12.27 -37.77 36.50
CA ASN A 257 -12.17 -36.32 36.31
C ASN A 257 -13.02 -35.90 35.10
N ILE A 258 -12.80 -36.52 33.93
CA ILE A 258 -13.60 -36.24 32.72
C ILE A 258 -15.11 -36.38 33.00
N GLY A 259 -15.53 -37.41 33.72
CA GLY A 259 -16.91 -37.61 34.12
C GLY A 259 -17.47 -36.49 35.00
N SER A 260 -16.66 -35.93 35.91
CA SER A 260 -17.06 -34.76 36.71
C SER A 260 -17.27 -33.50 35.85
N TRP A 261 -16.43 -33.32 34.82
CA TRP A 261 -16.61 -32.24 33.84
C TRP A 261 -17.84 -32.47 32.98
N SER A 262 -18.09 -33.71 32.55
CA SER A 262 -19.27 -34.08 31.76
C SER A 262 -20.57 -33.87 32.52
N GLU A 263 -20.63 -34.30 33.79
CA GLU A 263 -21.78 -34.12 34.69
C GLU A 263 -22.17 -32.64 34.76
N THR A 264 -21.18 -31.78 35.01
CA THR A 264 -21.40 -30.33 35.05
C THR A 264 -21.87 -29.80 33.71
N ASN A 265 -21.19 -30.18 32.62
CA ASN A 265 -21.55 -29.74 31.27
C ASN A 265 -23.01 -30.09 30.93
N TRP A 266 -23.47 -31.31 31.25
CA TRP A 266 -24.87 -31.70 31.05
C TRP A 266 -25.81 -30.85 31.88
N LEU A 267 -25.59 -30.77 33.19
CA LEU A 267 -26.47 -30.06 34.12
C LEU A 267 -26.64 -28.57 33.75
N GLU A 268 -25.59 -27.94 33.21
CA GLU A 268 -25.65 -26.55 32.75
C GLU A 268 -26.36 -26.38 31.40
N ALA A 269 -26.26 -27.38 30.52
CA ALA A 269 -26.84 -27.35 29.18
C ALA A 269 -28.35 -27.64 29.16
N LEU A 270 -28.84 -28.48 30.08
CA LEU A 270 -30.16 -29.10 30.01
C LEU A 270 -31.30 -28.14 29.63
N SER A 271 -31.43 -27.00 30.32
CA SER A 271 -32.52 -26.06 30.05
C SER A 271 -32.38 -25.42 28.67
N GLY A 272 -31.18 -24.95 28.31
CA GLY A 272 -30.88 -24.35 27.01
C GLY A 272 -31.09 -25.32 25.85
N TRP A 273 -30.77 -26.59 26.04
CA TRP A 273 -30.94 -27.65 25.04
C TRP A 273 -32.36 -28.23 24.99
N SER A 274 -33.24 -27.89 25.93
CA SER A 274 -34.59 -28.46 26.00
C SER A 274 -35.68 -27.51 25.56
N TYR A 275 -35.58 -26.20 25.85
CA TYR A 275 -36.71 -25.28 25.67
C TYR A 275 -37.24 -25.26 24.24
N LYS A 276 -36.50 -24.73 23.27
CA LYS A 276 -36.98 -24.68 21.88
C LYS A 276 -37.21 -26.08 21.29
N PRO A 277 -36.30 -27.06 21.46
CA PRO A 277 -36.50 -28.39 20.88
C PRO A 277 -37.77 -29.10 21.37
N LEU A 278 -38.03 -29.16 22.68
CA LEU A 278 -39.22 -29.87 23.18
C LEU A 278 -40.52 -29.09 22.94
N MET A 279 -40.45 -27.75 22.83
CA MET A 279 -41.62 -26.96 22.43
C MET A 279 -42.07 -27.25 21.00
N ILE A 280 -41.17 -27.61 20.09
CA ILE A 280 -41.53 -28.10 18.74
C ILE A 280 -42.38 -29.39 18.84
N LEU A 281 -42.16 -30.20 19.87
CA LEU A 281 -42.98 -31.38 20.17
C LEU A 281 -44.26 -31.05 20.94
N GLY A 282 -44.57 -29.77 21.15
CA GLY A 282 -45.79 -29.31 21.82
C GLY A 282 -45.70 -29.22 23.35
N TRP A 283 -44.50 -29.36 23.93
CA TRP A 283 -44.32 -29.27 25.39
C TRP A 283 -44.30 -27.83 25.87
N SER A 284 -44.93 -27.57 27.02
CA SER A 284 -44.86 -26.27 27.69
C SER A 284 -43.58 -26.17 28.55
N LYS A 285 -43.11 -24.93 28.79
CA LYS A 285 -41.93 -24.70 29.66
C LYS A 285 -42.06 -25.35 31.05
N PRO A 286 -43.21 -25.29 31.75
CA PRO A 286 -43.37 -25.97 33.05
C PRO A 286 -43.23 -27.50 32.94
N GLU A 287 -43.80 -28.13 31.92
CA GLU A 287 -43.67 -29.58 31.70
C GLU A 287 -42.20 -29.97 31.44
N ILE A 288 -41.48 -29.16 30.65
CA ILE A 288 -40.05 -29.33 30.42
C ILE A 288 -39.28 -29.26 31.74
N GLU A 289 -39.51 -28.24 32.57
CA GLU A 289 -38.79 -28.11 33.85
C GLU A 289 -39.06 -29.27 34.81
N VAL A 290 -40.31 -29.74 34.90
CA VAL A 290 -40.67 -30.92 35.71
C VAL A 290 -39.93 -32.16 35.20
N PHE A 291 -39.92 -32.40 33.89
CA PHE A 291 -39.19 -33.52 33.31
C PHE A 291 -37.68 -33.43 33.57
N LEU A 292 -37.10 -32.23 33.45
CA LEU A 292 -35.68 -32.01 33.69
C LEU A 292 -35.26 -32.28 35.14
N VAL A 293 -36.16 -32.31 36.13
CA VAL A 293 -35.83 -32.76 37.49
C VAL A 293 -35.37 -34.22 37.48
N GLU A 294 -36.12 -35.09 36.81
CA GLU A 294 -35.78 -36.52 36.70
C GLU A 294 -34.54 -36.78 35.85
N VAL A 295 -34.34 -35.96 34.80
CA VAL A 295 -33.12 -36.02 33.99
C VAL A 295 -31.88 -35.65 34.81
N ARG A 296 -31.95 -34.60 35.64
CA ARG A 296 -30.84 -34.22 36.54
C ARG A 296 -30.54 -35.35 37.53
N ARG A 297 -31.58 -35.97 38.12
CA ARG A 297 -31.42 -37.14 39.00
C ARG A 297 -30.74 -38.31 38.29
N SER A 298 -31.08 -38.54 37.03
CA SER A 298 -30.47 -39.58 36.19
C SER A 298 -28.99 -39.30 35.89
N ILE A 299 -28.62 -38.05 35.59
CA ILE A 299 -27.23 -37.65 35.34
C ILE A 299 -26.37 -37.82 36.61
N GLN A 300 -26.90 -37.44 37.77
CA GLN A 300 -26.17 -37.46 39.04
C GLN A 300 -26.08 -38.86 39.68
N ASN A 301 -26.84 -39.83 39.18
CA ASN A 301 -26.82 -41.19 39.71
C ASN A 301 -25.54 -41.93 39.32
N ARG A 302 -24.66 -42.16 40.29
CA ARG A 302 -23.37 -42.83 40.10
C ARG A 302 -23.47 -44.35 40.10
N ASP A 303 -24.61 -44.91 40.50
CA ASP A 303 -24.87 -46.36 40.43
C ASP A 303 -25.16 -46.79 38.97
N ILE A 304 -25.44 -45.84 38.08
CA ILE A 304 -25.66 -46.07 36.65
C ILE A 304 -24.40 -45.66 35.89
N HIS A 305 -23.68 -46.65 35.37
CA HIS A 305 -22.40 -46.47 34.66
C HIS A 305 -22.62 -46.13 33.18
N SER A 306 -23.40 -45.08 32.94
CA SER A 306 -23.69 -44.59 31.60
C SER A 306 -22.56 -43.72 31.03
N TYR A 307 -22.41 -43.75 29.72
CA TYR A 307 -21.48 -42.91 28.98
C TYR A 307 -22.01 -42.62 27.57
N THR A 308 -21.46 -41.60 26.91
CA THR A 308 -21.65 -41.36 25.47
C THR A 308 -20.35 -41.61 24.72
N GLU A 309 -20.45 -41.93 23.43
CA GLU A 309 -19.26 -42.07 22.59
C GLU A 309 -18.90 -40.71 21.97
N TYR A 310 -17.67 -40.28 22.19
CA TYR A 310 -17.07 -39.15 21.49
C TYR A 310 -16.26 -39.65 20.30
N HIS A 311 -16.55 -39.14 19.11
CA HIS A 311 -15.92 -39.54 17.86
C HIS A 311 -15.13 -38.36 17.29
N VAL A 312 -13.86 -38.61 16.98
CA VAL A 312 -13.07 -37.73 16.12
C VAL A 312 -12.84 -38.45 14.81
N VAL A 313 -13.36 -37.86 13.72
CA VAL A 313 -13.24 -38.43 12.37
C VAL A 313 -12.45 -37.50 11.49
N THR A 314 -11.34 -37.99 10.96
CA THR A 314 -10.47 -37.26 10.03
C THR A 314 -10.61 -37.85 8.63
N GLY A 315 -10.57 -37.03 7.59
CA GLY A 315 -10.51 -37.48 6.20
C GLY A 315 -9.71 -36.51 5.33
N ARG A 316 -8.99 -37.03 4.34
CA ARG A 316 -8.17 -36.23 3.42
C ARG A 316 -8.86 -36.12 2.06
N LYS A 317 -8.76 -34.96 1.41
CA LYS A 317 -9.10 -34.83 -0.01
C LYS A 317 -8.03 -35.51 -0.87
N PRO A 318 -8.38 -36.42 -1.81
CA PRO A 318 -7.40 -37.14 -2.61
C PRO A 318 -6.52 -36.18 -3.45
N LEU A 319 -5.26 -36.57 -3.69
CA LEU A 319 -4.34 -35.82 -4.54
C LEU A 319 -4.68 -36.02 -6.03
N PRO A 320 -4.38 -35.06 -6.91
CA PRO A 320 -4.57 -35.26 -8.34
C PRO A 320 -3.63 -36.34 -8.84
N GLY A 321 -4.18 -37.42 -9.41
CA GLY A 321 -3.39 -38.54 -9.93
C GLY A 321 -3.14 -39.71 -8.96
N ASP A 322 -3.67 -39.64 -7.73
CA ASP A 322 -3.75 -40.81 -6.84
C ASP A 322 -4.60 -41.91 -7.52
N ASP A 323 -4.24 -43.17 -7.36
CA ASP A 323 -5.07 -44.30 -7.82
C ASP A 323 -6.48 -44.22 -7.19
N ASP A 324 -6.56 -43.72 -5.96
CA ASP A 324 -7.82 -43.43 -5.26
C ASP A 324 -8.61 -42.26 -5.87
N PHE A 325 -7.93 -41.27 -6.45
CA PHE A 325 -8.58 -40.19 -7.20
C PHE A 325 -9.21 -40.74 -8.48
N LEU A 326 -8.49 -41.60 -9.21
CA LEU A 326 -9.00 -42.27 -10.41
C LEU A 326 -10.16 -43.22 -10.07
N ALA A 327 -10.03 -44.01 -9.00
CA ALA A 327 -11.09 -44.90 -8.51
C ALA A 327 -12.33 -44.11 -8.06
N THR A 328 -12.15 -42.96 -7.43
CA THR A 328 -13.24 -42.08 -6.99
C THR A 328 -13.91 -41.37 -8.17
N ALA A 329 -13.12 -40.87 -9.14
CA ALA A 329 -13.65 -40.30 -10.38
C ALA A 329 -14.42 -41.35 -11.19
N PHE A 330 -13.92 -42.58 -11.27
CA PHE A 330 -14.59 -43.70 -11.91
C PHE A 330 -15.87 -44.12 -11.18
N ARG A 331 -15.86 -44.21 -9.84
CA ARG A 331 -17.07 -44.46 -9.03
C ARG A 331 -18.11 -43.36 -9.20
N ARG A 332 -17.71 -42.09 -9.25
CA ARG A 332 -18.62 -40.95 -9.52
C ARG A 332 -19.19 -41.01 -10.95
N PHE A 333 -18.39 -41.42 -11.92
CA PHE A 333 -18.83 -41.64 -13.31
C PHE A 333 -19.80 -42.82 -13.43
N ALA A 334 -19.51 -43.94 -12.77
CA ALA A 334 -20.33 -45.15 -12.78
C ALA A 334 -21.64 -45.00 -11.99
N ASN A 335 -21.62 -44.31 -10.84
CA ASN A 335 -22.78 -44.12 -9.97
C ASN A 335 -23.58 -42.84 -10.31
N GLY A 336 -23.04 -41.94 -11.14
CA GLY A 336 -23.63 -40.65 -11.53
C GLY A 336 -24.89 -40.74 -12.40
N GLY A 337 -25.43 -41.93 -12.63
CA GLY A 337 -26.71 -42.14 -13.31
C GLY A 337 -27.94 -41.81 -12.47
N ASN A 338 -27.89 -41.85 -11.12
CA ASN A 338 -29.13 -41.93 -10.33
C ASN A 338 -29.31 -40.98 -9.14
N THR A 339 -28.33 -40.15 -8.75
CA THR A 339 -28.54 -39.21 -7.62
C THR A 339 -27.76 -37.91 -7.82
N GLY A 340 -28.44 -36.80 -8.12
CA GLY A 340 -27.85 -35.45 -7.99
C GLY A 340 -28.08 -34.43 -9.13
N ARG A 341 -28.81 -34.76 -10.21
CA ARG A 341 -29.02 -33.83 -11.35
C ARG A 341 -30.27 -32.94 -11.30
N LYS A 342 -30.84 -32.66 -10.12
CA LYS A 342 -32.08 -31.85 -10.02
C LYS A 342 -31.91 -30.38 -9.61
N GLN A 343 -30.73 -29.88 -9.25
CA GLN A 343 -30.62 -28.54 -8.66
C GLN A 343 -29.72 -27.51 -9.37
N GLN A 344 -29.29 -27.73 -10.62
CA GLN A 344 -28.69 -26.65 -11.42
C GLN A 344 -29.36 -26.53 -12.79
N ARG A 345 -30.55 -25.91 -12.80
CA ARG A 345 -31.02 -25.15 -13.96
C ARG A 345 -30.62 -23.70 -13.73
N ARG A 346 -29.46 -23.28 -14.25
CA ARG A 346 -29.26 -21.85 -14.55
C ARG A 346 -30.28 -21.47 -15.61
N TYR A 347 -31.24 -20.65 -15.21
CA TYR A 347 -32.08 -19.91 -16.15
C TYR A 347 -31.15 -19.10 -17.07
N GLU A 348 -31.45 -19.14 -18.37
CA GLU A 348 -30.98 -18.19 -19.38
C GLU A 348 -29.54 -18.29 -19.91
N SER A 349 -29.16 -19.46 -20.47
CA SER A 349 -28.33 -19.43 -21.68
C SER A 349 -28.73 -20.51 -22.70
N ARG A 350 -28.95 -20.12 -23.95
CA ARG A 350 -29.29 -20.99 -25.09
C ARG A 350 -28.05 -21.51 -25.83
N ALA A 351 -26.91 -21.60 -25.16
CA ALA A 351 -25.68 -22.13 -25.74
C ALA A 351 -25.44 -23.58 -25.25
N PRO A 352 -25.37 -24.59 -26.14
CA PRO A 352 -24.99 -25.94 -25.75
C PRO A 352 -23.54 -25.95 -25.25
N GLY A 353 -23.30 -26.53 -24.07
CA GLY A 353 -21.95 -26.68 -23.53
C GLY A 353 -21.01 -27.47 -24.47
N PRO A 354 -19.68 -27.41 -24.26
CA PRO A 354 -18.68 -27.90 -25.22
C PRO A 354 -18.86 -29.37 -25.64
N LEU A 355 -19.34 -30.21 -24.73
CA LEU A 355 -19.62 -31.64 -24.99
C LEU A 355 -20.90 -31.85 -25.81
N GLU A 356 -21.94 -31.06 -25.58
CA GLU A 356 -23.19 -31.09 -26.37
C GLU A 356 -22.95 -30.50 -27.77
N ALA A 357 -22.10 -29.46 -27.89
CA ALA A 357 -21.63 -28.93 -29.16
C ALA A 357 -20.80 -29.98 -29.93
N ARG A 358 -19.89 -30.71 -29.28
CA ARG A 358 -19.15 -31.84 -29.89
C ARG A 358 -20.07 -32.98 -30.30
N ARG A 359 -21.07 -33.32 -29.47
CA ARG A 359 -22.05 -34.37 -29.79
C ARG A 359 -22.91 -33.98 -30.99
N ARG A 360 -23.33 -32.72 -31.10
CA ARG A 360 -24.07 -32.17 -32.25
C ARG A 360 -23.19 -32.05 -33.50
N LEU A 361 -21.90 -31.71 -33.35
CA LEU A 361 -20.93 -31.71 -34.45
C LEU A 361 -20.68 -33.13 -34.97
N ALA A 362 -20.54 -34.12 -34.08
CA ALA A 362 -20.42 -35.53 -34.44
C ALA A 362 -21.69 -36.05 -35.11
N LYS A 363 -22.87 -35.67 -34.62
CA LYS A 363 -24.15 -35.99 -35.25
C LYS A 363 -24.24 -35.39 -36.66
N ARG A 364 -23.87 -34.11 -36.83
CA ARG A 364 -23.79 -33.44 -38.15
C ARG A 364 -22.77 -34.08 -39.09
N ARG A 365 -21.57 -34.47 -38.61
CA ARG A 365 -20.58 -35.20 -39.41
C ARG A 365 -21.11 -36.56 -39.87
N ASN A 366 -21.78 -37.30 -38.99
CA ASN A 366 -22.35 -38.59 -39.34
C ASN A 366 -23.56 -38.47 -40.27
N THR A 367 -24.37 -37.42 -40.14
CA THR A 367 -25.47 -37.13 -41.09
C THR A 367 -24.96 -36.66 -42.45
N ALA A 368 -23.86 -35.89 -42.51
CA ALA A 368 -23.22 -35.48 -43.76
C ALA A 368 -22.47 -36.64 -44.46
N LEU A 369 -21.95 -37.61 -43.71
CA LEU A 369 -21.36 -38.83 -44.27
C LEU A 369 -22.42 -39.79 -44.82
N ALA A 370 -23.63 -39.81 -44.25
CA ALA A 370 -24.75 -40.62 -44.74
C ALA A 370 -25.32 -40.10 -46.08
N SER A 371 -25.11 -38.82 -46.44
CA SER A 371 -25.55 -38.23 -47.71
C SER A 371 -24.56 -38.42 -48.87
N ILE A 372 -23.38 -39.00 -48.63
CA ILE A 372 -22.31 -39.18 -49.64
C ILE A 372 -22.27 -40.63 -50.17
N ALA A 373 -23.14 -41.52 -49.69
CA ALA A 373 -23.29 -42.87 -50.24
C ALA A 373 -24.13 -42.87 -51.54
N GLY A 374 -23.55 -42.38 -52.63
CA GLY A 374 -24.14 -42.40 -53.97
C GLY A 374 -23.09 -42.24 -55.08
N SER A 375 -22.67 -43.37 -55.65
CA SER A 375 -22.00 -43.57 -56.96
C SER A 375 -20.92 -42.57 -57.44
N GLY A 376 -19.63 -42.97 -57.40
CA GLY A 376 -18.54 -42.37 -58.20
C GLY A 376 -17.17 -42.35 -57.49
N PRO A 377 -16.03 -42.51 -58.19
CA PRO A 377 -14.79 -43.02 -57.59
C PRO A 377 -13.92 -41.99 -56.85
N LEU A 378 -13.16 -42.55 -55.91
CA LEU A 378 -12.22 -41.93 -54.97
C LEU A 378 -11.21 -40.96 -55.60
N GLY A 379 -11.14 -39.77 -55.02
CA GLY A 379 -10.08 -38.79 -55.29
C GLY A 379 -9.95 -37.81 -54.14
N ASP A 380 -9.04 -38.17 -53.22
CA ASP A 380 -8.36 -37.30 -52.27
C ASP A 380 -8.97 -37.07 -50.86
N ILE A 381 -8.44 -37.85 -49.92
CA ILE A 381 -8.74 -37.90 -48.47
C ILE A 381 -8.03 -36.76 -47.68
N SER A 382 -7.29 -35.89 -48.37
CA SER A 382 -6.51 -34.80 -47.78
C SER A 382 -7.33 -33.61 -47.25
N CYS A 383 -8.66 -33.58 -47.45
CA CYS A 383 -9.54 -32.55 -46.86
C CYS A 383 -9.88 -32.79 -45.37
N LEU A 384 -9.47 -33.93 -44.79
CA LEU A 384 -9.84 -34.34 -43.42
C LEU A 384 -8.84 -33.92 -42.33
N PHE A 385 -7.65 -33.40 -42.69
CA PHE A 385 -6.63 -32.97 -41.73
C PHE A 385 -6.14 -31.56 -42.09
N GLY A 386 -6.56 -30.59 -41.28
CA GLY A 386 -6.39 -29.17 -41.54
C GLY A 386 -4.96 -28.68 -41.71
N ARG A 387 -4.84 -27.60 -42.48
CA ARG A 387 -3.72 -26.66 -42.41
C ARG A 387 -4.31 -25.27 -42.28
N ASN A 388 -4.16 -24.68 -41.10
CA ASN A 388 -3.74 -23.30 -40.88
C ASN A 388 -3.85 -22.95 -39.39
N GLY A 389 -2.77 -23.27 -38.67
CA GLY A 389 -2.35 -22.50 -37.52
C GLY A 389 -1.22 -21.57 -37.97
N ARG A 390 -1.35 -20.29 -37.59
CA ARG A 390 -0.41 -19.15 -37.72
C ARG A 390 -0.46 -18.37 -39.03
N GLU A 391 -0.99 -17.15 -38.94
CA GLU A 391 -0.55 -16.01 -39.75
C GLU A 391 -0.34 -14.78 -38.84
N HIS A 392 0.93 -14.41 -38.66
CA HIS A 392 1.34 -13.02 -38.54
C HIS A 392 1.75 -12.52 -39.93
N MET A 393 1.50 -11.23 -40.19
CA MET A 393 2.19 -10.38 -41.17
C MET A 393 1.96 -10.65 -42.67
N LYS A 394 1.10 -9.83 -43.29
CA LYS A 394 1.47 -8.68 -44.14
C LYS A 394 0.26 -8.28 -44.99
N TRP A 395 -0.17 -7.03 -44.85
CA TRP A 395 -1.08 -6.38 -45.78
C TRP A 395 -0.25 -5.62 -46.81
N THR A 396 -0.39 -6.02 -48.07
CA THR A 396 -0.25 -5.28 -49.33
C THR A 396 -0.43 -6.34 -50.42
N ASP A 397 -1.21 -6.19 -51.48
CA ASP A 397 -2.13 -5.15 -51.92
C ASP A 397 -2.93 -5.75 -53.11
N THR A 398 -3.86 -4.98 -53.67
CA THR A 398 -4.42 -5.03 -55.03
C THR A 398 -5.82 -5.62 -55.26
N ARG A 399 -6.69 -4.72 -55.77
CA ARG A 399 -7.59 -5.06 -56.87
C ARG A 399 -7.56 -3.94 -57.92
N GLU A 400 -7.31 -4.39 -59.13
CA GLU A 400 -7.11 -3.66 -60.39
C GLU A 400 -8.35 -2.88 -60.86
N LYS A 401 -8.12 -1.81 -61.65
CA LYS A 401 -8.49 -1.80 -63.09
C LYS A 401 -7.96 -0.58 -63.88
N LYS A 402 -7.09 -0.90 -64.84
CA LYS A 402 -7.03 -0.55 -66.29
C LYS A 402 -6.96 0.90 -66.84
N GLY A 403 -5.99 1.06 -67.75
CA GLY A 403 -6.00 1.93 -68.95
C GLY A 403 -4.70 2.76 -69.07
N GLU A 404 -3.63 2.27 -69.72
CA GLU A 404 -3.19 2.62 -71.11
C GLU A 404 -3.16 4.15 -71.33
N ASP A 405 -2.04 4.82 -71.69
CA ASP A 405 -1.13 4.49 -72.78
C ASP A 405 0.17 5.35 -72.78
N GLN A 406 1.24 4.75 -73.30
CA GLN A 406 2.42 5.31 -74.00
C GLN A 406 3.47 6.20 -73.31
N ALA A 407 4.66 5.61 -73.21
CA ALA A 407 5.94 6.19 -72.82
C ALA A 407 6.71 6.80 -74.01
N ARG A 408 7.52 7.84 -73.72
CA ARG A 408 8.84 8.04 -74.34
C ARG A 408 9.86 8.49 -73.28
N PRO A 409 11.14 8.12 -73.43
CA PRO A 409 12.11 8.08 -72.33
C PRO A 409 12.90 9.38 -72.17
N LEU A 410 13.21 9.74 -70.92
CA LEU A 410 14.23 10.71 -70.57
C LEU A 410 15.56 9.97 -70.34
N VAL A 411 16.62 10.46 -70.99
CA VAL A 411 18.03 10.07 -70.82
C VAL A 411 18.82 11.36 -70.52
N PRO A 412 19.95 11.30 -69.79
CA PRO A 412 20.39 12.36 -68.88
C PRO A 412 21.56 13.24 -69.38
N LEU A 413 21.85 14.29 -68.59
CA LEU A 413 23.08 15.09 -68.46
C LEU A 413 23.66 15.81 -69.70
N GLY A 414 23.87 17.13 -69.57
CA GLY A 414 24.74 17.91 -70.45
C GLY A 414 24.62 19.44 -70.30
N ASP A 415 25.66 20.03 -69.73
CA ASP A 415 26.28 21.34 -70.01
C ASP A 415 25.61 22.70 -69.68
N ALA A 416 26.37 23.43 -68.86
CA ALA A 416 26.73 24.85 -68.89
C ALA A 416 25.90 25.83 -69.75
N PHE A 417 25.43 26.91 -69.10
CA PHE A 417 24.96 28.12 -69.77
C PHE A 417 25.86 29.33 -69.47
N PRO A 418 26.02 30.27 -70.43
CA PRO A 418 27.13 31.18 -70.47
C PRO A 418 26.83 32.58 -69.90
N PHE A 419 27.91 33.18 -69.42
CA PHE A 419 28.11 34.59 -69.11
C PHE A 419 27.69 35.51 -70.27
N TYR A 420 27.06 36.63 -69.92
CA TYR A 420 26.91 37.79 -70.79
C TYR A 420 27.98 38.82 -70.39
N GLU A 421 29.10 38.81 -71.10
CA GLU A 421 30.00 39.96 -71.20
C GLU A 421 29.81 40.61 -72.56
N LYS A 422 29.48 41.91 -72.56
CA LYS A 422 29.64 42.78 -73.71
C LYS A 422 30.10 44.15 -73.20
N ASN A 423 31.42 44.30 -73.09
CA ASN A 423 32.09 45.59 -73.06
C ASN A 423 32.77 45.79 -74.43
N THR A 424 32.31 46.79 -75.17
CA THR A 424 33.08 47.41 -76.26
C THR A 424 33.48 48.79 -75.78
N GLY A 425 34.79 49.07 -75.79
CA GLY A 425 35.36 50.34 -75.38
C GLY A 425 34.94 51.49 -76.28
N LEU A 426 34.86 52.68 -75.68
CA LEU A 426 34.99 53.97 -76.34
C LEU A 426 35.65 54.93 -75.35
N SER A 427 36.83 55.37 -75.74
CA SER A 427 37.67 56.39 -75.14
C SER A 427 37.13 57.81 -75.43
N GLY A 428 37.21 58.68 -74.42
CA GLY A 428 37.54 60.10 -74.64
C GLY A 428 36.45 61.13 -74.29
N LEU A 429 36.92 62.22 -73.66
CA LEU A 429 36.27 63.50 -73.30
C LEU A 429 35.53 63.44 -71.96
N GLY A 430 35.85 64.21 -70.92
CA GLY A 430 36.67 65.41 -70.77
C GLY A 430 35.97 66.34 -69.76
N GLY A 431 36.71 66.92 -68.81
CA GLY A 431 36.25 68.08 -68.03
C GLY A 431 35.83 67.81 -66.57
N SER A 432 36.82 67.89 -65.66
CA SER A 432 36.61 68.24 -64.25
C SER A 432 36.29 69.74 -64.12
N PRO A 433 35.57 70.16 -63.07
CA PRO A 433 35.82 71.43 -62.43
C PRO A 433 36.34 71.21 -60.99
N ALA A 434 37.62 71.53 -60.80
CA ALA A 434 38.30 72.00 -59.58
C ALA A 434 37.75 71.54 -58.21
N GLU A 435 38.27 70.40 -57.72
CA GLU A 435 38.19 70.01 -56.31
C GLU A 435 39.29 70.71 -55.49
N VAL A 436 38.88 71.41 -54.44
CA VAL A 436 39.78 71.88 -53.37
C VAL A 436 40.09 70.67 -52.48
N VAL A 437 41.19 69.98 -52.76
CA VAL A 437 41.68 68.89 -51.90
C VAL A 437 42.29 69.50 -50.63
N ILE A 438 41.53 69.53 -49.54
CA ILE A 438 42.07 69.81 -48.20
C ILE A 438 42.86 68.57 -47.76
N SER A 439 44.19 68.64 -47.62
CA SER A 439 45.02 67.45 -47.29
C SER A 439 45.25 67.23 -45.79
N ASP A 440 44.74 68.10 -44.92
CA ASP A 440 44.93 68.03 -43.46
C ASP A 440 43.69 67.46 -42.77
N SER A 441 43.86 66.34 -42.05
CA SER A 441 42.79 65.66 -41.30
C SER A 441 42.15 66.58 -40.27
N ALA A 442 42.91 67.47 -39.62
CA ALA A 442 42.36 68.41 -38.64
C ALA A 442 41.54 69.53 -39.29
N ALA A 443 41.92 69.96 -40.49
CA ALA A 443 41.18 70.95 -41.27
C ALA A 443 39.87 70.36 -41.85
N ARG A 444 39.91 69.10 -42.33
CA ARG A 444 38.71 68.36 -42.77
C ARG A 444 37.70 68.20 -41.63
N GLU A 445 38.19 67.84 -40.44
CA GLU A 445 37.35 67.69 -39.25
C GLU A 445 36.70 69.01 -38.82
N LYS A 446 37.48 70.09 -38.74
CA LYS A 446 36.96 71.41 -38.36
C LYS A 446 35.93 71.94 -39.36
N PHE A 447 36.19 71.75 -40.67
CA PHE A 447 35.26 72.17 -41.71
C PHE A 447 33.97 71.34 -41.70
N LEU A 448 34.07 70.03 -41.44
CA LEU A 448 32.91 69.16 -41.25
C LEU A 448 32.08 69.60 -40.03
N GLU A 449 32.71 69.97 -38.92
CA GLU A 449 32.03 70.49 -37.72
C GLU A 449 31.31 71.83 -38.00
N GLU A 450 31.97 72.78 -38.67
CA GLU A 450 31.38 74.07 -39.07
C GLU A 450 30.20 73.91 -40.06
N TYR A 451 30.31 72.95 -41.00
CA TYR A 451 29.24 72.66 -41.96
C TYR A 451 28.02 72.01 -41.30
N LEU A 452 28.23 71.07 -40.37
CA LEU A 452 27.16 70.39 -39.62
C LEU A 452 26.38 71.35 -38.69
N GLU A 453 26.96 72.51 -38.32
CA GLU A 453 26.24 73.60 -37.65
C GLU A 453 25.18 74.25 -38.55
N SER A 454 25.48 74.39 -39.85
CA SER A 454 24.71 75.21 -40.81
C SER A 454 23.66 74.43 -41.61
N ASN A 455 23.93 73.20 -42.05
CA ASN A 455 23.01 72.39 -42.88
C ASN A 455 23.00 70.91 -42.45
N TRP A 456 21.83 70.25 -42.41
CA TRP A 456 21.70 68.94 -41.75
C TRP A 456 20.69 67.97 -42.40
N SER A 457 20.64 67.94 -43.74
CA SER A 457 19.96 66.86 -44.46
C SER A 457 20.94 65.74 -44.82
N THR A 458 20.47 64.50 -44.93
CA THR A 458 21.32 63.37 -45.38
C THR A 458 21.93 63.64 -46.76
N ALA A 459 21.21 64.35 -47.64
CA ALA A 459 21.71 64.78 -48.94
C ALA A 459 22.86 65.81 -48.82
N ALA A 460 22.77 66.77 -47.90
CA ALA A 460 23.83 67.75 -47.65
C ALA A 460 25.08 67.11 -47.04
N ILE A 461 24.90 66.14 -46.13
CA ILE A 461 26.00 65.37 -45.53
C ILE A 461 26.73 64.54 -46.61
N LYS A 462 26.01 63.93 -47.56
CA LYS A 462 26.65 63.24 -48.69
C LYS A 462 27.40 64.19 -49.62
N GLY A 463 26.83 65.38 -49.88
CA GLY A 463 27.47 66.42 -50.67
C GLY A 463 28.82 66.84 -50.09
N ILE A 464 28.86 67.15 -48.78
CA ILE A 464 30.09 67.59 -48.12
C ILE A 464 31.14 66.46 -47.98
N LEU A 465 30.71 65.22 -47.80
CA LEU A 465 31.63 64.07 -47.78
C LEU A 465 32.31 63.87 -49.13
N ASN A 466 31.60 64.10 -50.24
CA ASN A 466 32.17 64.08 -51.58
C ASN A 466 33.10 65.28 -51.82
N GLU A 467 32.72 66.49 -51.39
CA GLU A 467 33.57 67.69 -51.51
C GLU A 467 34.88 67.58 -50.71
N LEU A 468 34.88 66.83 -49.60
CA LEU A 468 36.05 66.61 -48.75
C LEU A 468 36.85 65.34 -49.08
N ASP A 469 36.44 64.58 -50.10
CA ASP A 469 37.01 63.27 -50.47
C ASP A 469 37.10 62.31 -49.27
N ILE A 470 36.04 62.26 -48.45
CA ILE A 470 35.97 61.38 -47.27
C ILE A 470 35.17 60.14 -47.64
N ASN A 471 35.87 59.01 -47.78
CA ASN A 471 35.23 57.72 -47.96
C ASN A 471 34.99 57.04 -46.60
N LEU A 472 33.72 57.03 -46.17
CA LEU A 472 33.33 56.46 -44.89
C LEU A 472 33.68 54.96 -44.75
N GLN A 473 33.76 54.19 -45.84
CA GLN A 473 34.13 52.76 -45.76
C GLN A 473 35.58 52.55 -45.31
N TYR A 474 36.50 53.46 -45.66
CA TYR A 474 37.90 53.41 -45.26
C TYR A 474 38.14 54.18 -43.96
N GLU A 475 37.36 55.22 -43.68
CA GLU A 475 37.52 56.10 -42.52
C GLU A 475 36.26 56.15 -41.63
N PRO A 476 35.94 55.05 -40.91
CA PRO A 476 34.70 54.92 -40.15
C PRO A 476 34.56 55.91 -38.98
N ALA A 477 35.68 56.53 -38.57
CA ALA A 477 35.70 57.53 -37.51
C ALA A 477 34.84 58.76 -37.86
N TYR A 478 34.77 59.17 -39.13
CA TYR A 478 33.94 60.31 -39.53
C TYR A 478 32.45 60.01 -39.40
N SER A 479 32.01 58.79 -39.72
CA SER A 479 30.62 58.37 -39.49
C SER A 479 30.24 58.46 -38.01
N ARG A 480 31.14 58.02 -37.10
CA ARG A 480 30.97 58.19 -35.64
C ARG A 480 30.92 59.64 -35.20
N LYS A 481 31.78 60.50 -35.75
CA LYS A 481 31.81 61.92 -35.41
C LYS A 481 30.52 62.62 -35.85
N ILE A 482 30.05 62.35 -37.07
CA ILE A 482 28.76 62.85 -37.57
C ILE A 482 27.63 62.41 -36.63
N MET A 483 27.61 61.13 -36.23
CA MET A 483 26.64 60.62 -35.28
C MET A 483 26.72 61.30 -33.92
N SER A 484 27.92 61.43 -33.34
CA SER A 484 28.14 62.13 -32.06
C SER A 484 27.66 63.58 -32.12
N TYR A 485 27.88 64.26 -33.25
CA TYR A 485 27.42 65.62 -33.47
C TYR A 485 25.88 65.68 -33.55
N LEU A 486 25.24 64.79 -34.31
CA LEU A 486 23.79 64.68 -34.40
C LEU A 486 23.14 64.42 -33.03
N LEU A 487 23.76 63.55 -32.21
CA LEU A 487 23.36 63.28 -30.83
C LEU A 487 23.62 64.48 -29.89
N THR A 488 24.70 65.23 -30.07
CA THR A 488 24.95 66.44 -29.25
C THR A 488 23.94 67.55 -29.56
N LYS A 489 23.59 67.70 -30.84
CA LYS A 489 22.61 68.69 -31.31
C LYS A 489 21.20 68.33 -30.86
N SER A 490 20.79 67.06 -30.91
CA SER A 490 19.47 66.62 -30.44
C SER A 490 19.21 66.97 -28.96
N VAL A 491 20.24 66.93 -28.12
CA VAL A 491 20.17 67.35 -26.71
C VAL A 491 20.02 68.86 -26.59
N ARG A 492 20.78 69.64 -27.38
CA ARG A 492 20.71 71.11 -27.37
C ARG A 492 19.35 71.64 -27.82
N THR A 493 18.75 71.05 -28.85
CA THR A 493 17.51 71.55 -29.46
C THR A 493 16.23 70.99 -28.84
N LYS A 494 16.30 69.94 -28.00
CA LYS A 494 15.15 69.17 -27.46
C LYS A 494 14.16 68.64 -28.53
N ALA A 495 14.54 68.72 -29.79
CA ALA A 495 13.77 68.29 -30.95
C ALA A 495 14.73 67.60 -31.92
N VAL A 496 14.60 66.28 -32.02
CA VAL A 496 15.16 65.50 -33.11
C VAL A 496 14.22 65.69 -34.29
N ASP A 497 14.67 66.41 -35.32
CA ASP A 497 14.03 66.30 -36.62
C ASP A 497 14.43 64.96 -37.28
N GLY A 498 13.63 64.44 -38.20
CA GLY A 498 13.74 63.09 -38.76
C GLY A 498 15.11 62.72 -39.37
N SER A 499 16.04 63.66 -39.45
CA SER A 499 17.42 63.49 -39.90
C SER A 499 18.26 62.49 -39.09
N LEU A 500 18.04 62.31 -37.78
CA LEU A 500 18.75 61.26 -37.02
C LEU A 500 18.35 59.85 -37.50
N PHE A 501 17.05 59.61 -37.69
CA PHE A 501 16.55 58.33 -38.19
C PHE A 501 16.96 58.10 -39.64
N ARG A 502 16.87 59.15 -40.47
CA ARG A 502 17.37 59.09 -41.86
C ARG A 502 18.86 58.80 -41.92
N PHE A 503 19.67 59.31 -40.98
CA PHE A 503 21.09 58.95 -40.90
C PHE A 503 21.29 57.48 -40.55
N LEU A 504 20.58 56.97 -39.52
CA LEU A 504 20.66 55.57 -39.12
C LEU A 504 20.19 54.60 -40.21
N ASP A 505 19.25 55.01 -41.05
CA ASP A 505 18.70 54.22 -42.17
C ASP A 505 19.54 54.26 -43.44
N ASP A 506 20.42 55.25 -43.56
CA ASP A 506 21.20 55.48 -44.77
C ASP A 506 22.50 54.69 -44.70
N LEU A 507 22.54 53.53 -45.35
CA LEU A 507 23.69 52.61 -45.35
C LEU A 507 24.98 53.21 -45.93
N THR A 508 24.87 54.31 -46.67
CA THR A 508 26.04 55.03 -47.21
C THR A 508 26.65 55.99 -46.18
N LEU A 509 25.88 56.44 -45.20
CA LEU A 509 26.32 57.33 -44.11
C LEU A 509 26.59 56.56 -42.82
N ASN A 510 25.75 55.58 -42.51
CA ASN A 510 25.85 54.68 -41.37
C ASN A 510 26.38 53.32 -41.81
N ILE A 511 27.69 53.29 -42.04
CA ILE A 511 28.42 52.09 -42.46
C ILE A 511 28.41 51.00 -41.37
N ARG A 512 28.49 49.74 -41.81
CA ARG A 512 28.62 48.57 -40.93
C ARG A 512 29.86 48.69 -40.03
N GLY A 513 29.69 48.45 -38.72
CA GLY A 513 30.79 48.44 -37.75
C GLY A 513 31.23 49.82 -37.25
N ALA A 514 30.52 50.90 -37.61
CA ALA A 514 30.79 52.21 -37.05
C ALA A 514 30.45 52.33 -35.56
N GLY A 515 29.55 51.49 -35.01
CA GLY A 515 29.13 51.58 -33.60
C GLY A 515 28.04 52.63 -33.34
N ASN A 516 27.45 53.18 -34.41
CA ASN A 516 26.50 54.28 -34.33
C ASN A 516 25.15 53.87 -33.73
N TYR A 517 24.70 52.62 -33.93
CA TYR A 517 23.45 52.14 -33.34
C TYR A 517 23.61 51.97 -31.82
N ALA A 518 24.74 51.42 -31.37
CA ALA A 518 25.07 51.34 -29.94
C ALA A 518 25.18 52.73 -29.30
N ALA A 519 25.80 53.70 -29.98
CA ALA A 519 25.88 55.09 -29.53
C ALA A 519 24.50 55.77 -29.46
N ALA A 520 23.59 55.47 -30.40
CA ALA A 520 22.22 55.95 -30.36
C ALA A 520 21.47 55.45 -29.11
N VAL A 521 21.61 54.16 -28.78
CA VAL A 521 20.98 53.57 -27.58
C VAL A 521 21.60 54.14 -26.31
N GLU A 522 22.91 54.35 -26.28
CA GLU A 522 23.60 54.98 -25.16
C GLU A 522 23.13 56.41 -24.92
N HIS A 523 22.84 57.15 -25.98
CA HIS A 523 22.26 58.48 -25.89
C HIS A 523 20.86 58.45 -25.27
N LEU A 524 20.01 57.51 -25.68
CA LEU A 524 18.68 57.27 -25.09
C LEU A 524 18.77 56.87 -23.60
N ALA A 525 19.86 56.21 -23.19
CA ALA A 525 20.12 55.86 -21.80
C ALA A 525 20.43 57.06 -20.90
N HIS A 526 21.21 58.01 -21.40
CA HIS A 526 21.69 59.14 -20.58
C HIS A 526 20.76 60.36 -20.60
N HIS A 527 19.84 60.47 -21.56
CA HIS A 527 19.01 61.68 -21.77
C HIS A 527 17.51 61.37 -21.79
N GLU A 528 16.68 62.27 -21.21
CA GLU A 528 15.22 62.16 -21.28
C GLU A 528 14.71 62.50 -22.68
N THR A 529 14.37 61.47 -23.45
CA THR A 529 13.87 61.59 -24.83
C THR A 529 12.36 61.33 -24.93
N ARG A 530 11.68 61.93 -25.93
CA ARG A 530 10.23 61.74 -26.17
C ARG A 530 9.94 60.31 -26.67
N LEU A 531 8.74 59.77 -26.42
CA LEU A 531 8.34 58.42 -26.86
C LEU A 531 8.55 58.19 -28.37
N ASN A 532 8.20 59.16 -29.22
CA ASN A 532 8.39 59.07 -30.67
C ASN A 532 9.88 58.98 -31.08
N GLN A 533 10.77 59.55 -30.28
CA GLN A 533 12.21 59.50 -30.56
C GLN A 533 12.80 58.14 -30.21
N ARG A 534 12.30 57.55 -29.12
CA ARG A 534 12.63 56.19 -28.74
C ARG A 534 12.14 55.24 -29.81
N SER A 535 10.84 55.21 -30.09
CA SER A 535 10.28 54.30 -31.11
C SER A 535 10.95 54.46 -32.47
N GLY A 536 11.27 55.69 -32.91
CA GLY A 536 12.02 55.93 -34.15
C GLY A 536 13.41 55.29 -34.16
N CYS A 537 14.22 55.48 -33.11
CA CYS A 537 15.54 54.85 -32.99
C CYS A 537 15.44 53.31 -32.93
N LEU A 538 14.50 52.79 -32.14
CA LEU A 538 14.31 51.35 -31.97
C LEU A 538 13.85 50.68 -33.27
N SER A 539 12.96 51.33 -34.04
CA SER A 539 12.53 50.88 -35.37
C SER A 539 13.64 50.95 -36.42
N ALA A 540 14.56 51.92 -36.33
CA ALA A 540 15.75 51.96 -37.18
C ALA A 540 16.70 50.79 -36.87
N ILE A 541 16.89 50.45 -35.59
CA ILE A 541 17.67 49.28 -35.16
C ILE A 541 17.03 47.98 -35.64
N ALA A 542 15.71 47.83 -35.49
CA ALA A 542 15.00 46.63 -35.95
C ALA A 542 15.15 46.43 -37.48
N ARG A 543 14.97 47.48 -38.28
CA ARG A 543 15.19 47.40 -39.74
C ARG A 543 16.65 47.10 -40.10
N ALA A 544 17.60 47.67 -39.38
CA ALA A 544 19.02 47.41 -39.60
C ALA A 544 19.41 45.96 -39.25
N LEU A 545 18.77 45.37 -38.23
CA LEU A 545 18.90 43.95 -37.90
C LEU A 545 18.32 43.06 -39.02
N GLU A 546 17.15 43.40 -39.57
CA GLU A 546 16.54 42.68 -40.72
C GLU A 546 17.42 42.74 -41.96
N LEU A 547 18.08 43.87 -42.22
CA LEU A 547 19.00 44.04 -43.34
C LEU A 547 20.39 43.44 -43.08
N GLY A 548 20.65 42.92 -41.88
CA GLY A 548 21.92 42.33 -41.47
C GLY A 548 23.10 43.31 -41.43
N THR A 549 22.84 44.60 -41.25
CA THR A 549 23.86 45.66 -41.34
C THR A 549 24.58 45.91 -40.01
N ILE A 550 24.03 45.43 -38.89
CA ILE A 550 24.64 45.53 -37.56
C ILE A 550 25.53 44.29 -37.29
N PRO A 551 26.82 44.46 -36.96
CA PRO A 551 27.68 43.33 -36.61
C PRO A 551 27.37 42.76 -35.20
N PRO A 552 27.61 41.46 -34.93
CA PRO A 552 27.27 40.81 -33.67
C PRO A 552 27.79 41.50 -32.41
N ASP A 553 29.03 42.02 -32.44
CA ASP A 553 29.61 42.76 -31.29
C ASP A 553 28.81 44.02 -30.94
N GLU A 554 28.29 44.72 -31.95
CA GLU A 554 27.44 45.90 -31.77
C GLU A 554 26.04 45.49 -31.25
N ILE A 555 25.51 44.34 -31.67
CA ILE A 555 24.25 43.77 -31.13
C ILE A 555 24.38 43.53 -29.63
N ARG A 556 25.44 42.87 -29.16
CA ARG A 556 25.70 42.66 -27.72
C ARG A 556 25.73 43.98 -26.95
N ALA A 557 26.41 44.96 -27.53
CA ALA A 557 26.60 46.26 -26.92
C ALA A 557 25.29 47.06 -26.86
N ILE A 558 24.39 46.87 -27.83
CA ILE A 558 23.02 47.40 -27.81
C ILE A 558 22.25 46.74 -26.67
N VAL A 559 22.17 45.41 -26.64
CA VAL A 559 21.42 44.62 -25.65
C VAL A 559 21.75 45.01 -24.21
N LYS A 560 23.03 45.13 -23.86
CA LYS A 560 23.45 45.52 -22.50
C LYS A 560 23.07 46.95 -22.09
N ARG A 561 22.78 47.84 -23.05
CA ARG A 561 22.46 49.25 -22.81
C ARG A 561 20.95 49.53 -22.76
N ILE A 562 20.12 48.67 -23.36
CA ILE A 562 18.66 48.75 -23.36
C ILE A 562 18.06 48.98 -21.96
N PRO A 563 18.46 48.23 -20.91
CA PRO A 563 17.87 48.40 -19.58
C PRO A 563 18.18 49.74 -18.91
N LYS A 564 19.11 50.53 -19.46
CA LYS A 564 19.55 51.82 -18.92
C LYS A 564 18.77 53.02 -19.50
N ILE A 565 17.85 52.80 -20.44
CA ILE A 565 16.99 53.84 -21.04
C ILE A 565 16.07 54.48 -19.99
N ARG A 566 16.22 55.79 -19.75
CA ARG A 566 15.46 56.55 -18.72
C ARG A 566 14.08 57.01 -19.22
N GLY A 567 13.03 56.84 -18.41
CA GLY A 567 11.73 57.54 -18.54
C GLY A 567 10.52 56.65 -18.85
N VAL A 568 9.37 57.03 -18.26
CA VAL A 568 8.15 56.24 -18.00
C VAL A 568 8.42 55.10 -17.02
N LYS A 569 7.61 54.98 -15.94
CA LYS A 569 7.70 53.90 -14.93
C LYS A 569 8.10 52.60 -15.64
N PRO A 570 9.15 51.88 -15.18
CA PRO A 570 9.73 50.77 -15.90
C PRO A 570 8.70 49.65 -15.99
N ASN A 571 7.77 49.75 -16.95
CA ASN A 571 6.84 48.70 -17.24
C ASN A 571 7.67 47.66 -18.00
N PRO A 572 7.97 46.51 -17.39
CA PRO A 572 8.86 45.50 -17.97
C PRO A 572 8.40 45.08 -19.36
N LYS A 573 7.08 45.18 -19.62
CA LYS A 573 6.43 44.85 -20.87
C LYS A 573 7.01 45.58 -22.08
N TYR A 574 7.20 46.90 -22.04
CA TYR A 574 7.72 47.65 -23.21
C TYR A 574 9.14 47.27 -23.61
N MET A 575 9.96 46.87 -22.63
CA MET A 575 11.34 46.46 -22.88
C MET A 575 11.38 45.03 -23.45
N ILE A 576 10.55 44.13 -22.92
CA ILE A 576 10.39 42.77 -23.47
C ILE A 576 9.83 42.83 -24.89
N ASP A 577 8.84 43.69 -25.15
CA ASP A 577 8.29 43.92 -26.49
C ASP A 577 9.38 44.37 -27.48
N TRP A 578 10.35 45.16 -27.00
CA TRP A 578 11.46 45.60 -27.83
C TRP A 578 12.49 44.49 -28.08
N TYR A 579 12.84 43.70 -27.06
CA TYR A 579 13.69 42.54 -27.27
C TYR A 579 13.05 41.50 -28.19
N GLN A 580 11.73 41.29 -28.08
CA GLN A 580 10.97 40.45 -29.01
C GLN A 580 11.05 40.99 -30.44
N GLN A 581 10.88 42.30 -30.65
CA GLN A 581 11.04 42.92 -31.97
C GLN A 581 12.45 42.76 -32.54
N MET A 582 13.49 42.95 -31.72
CA MET A 582 14.88 42.71 -32.15
C MET A 582 15.13 41.25 -32.50
N TRP A 583 14.59 40.34 -31.71
CA TRP A 583 14.69 38.90 -31.93
C TRP A 583 14.01 38.48 -33.23
N ASP A 584 12.78 38.97 -33.47
CA ASP A 584 12.02 38.70 -34.70
C ASP A 584 12.71 39.30 -35.93
N ALA A 585 13.29 40.50 -35.80
CA ALA A 585 14.06 41.15 -36.86
C ALA A 585 15.26 40.32 -37.31
N ILE A 586 16.02 39.73 -36.37
CA ILE A 586 17.12 38.81 -36.70
C ILE A 586 16.60 37.55 -37.39
N GLY A 587 15.42 37.05 -36.99
CA GLY A 587 14.80 35.88 -37.63
C GLY A 587 14.34 36.15 -39.07
N ARG A 588 14.08 37.40 -39.42
CA ARG A 588 13.73 37.86 -40.78
C ARG A 588 14.95 38.29 -41.61
N CYS A 589 16.16 38.20 -41.06
CA CYS A 589 17.38 38.61 -41.74
C CYS A 589 17.83 37.57 -42.77
N ASP A 590 18.10 38.01 -44.00
CA ASP A 590 18.58 37.15 -45.08
C ASP A 590 20.10 36.85 -44.99
N ILE A 591 20.84 37.62 -44.17
CA ILE A 591 22.32 37.57 -44.09
C ILE A 591 22.82 36.63 -42.99
N PHE A 592 22.17 36.62 -41.83
CA PHE A 592 22.53 35.77 -40.70
C PHE A 592 21.28 35.37 -39.91
N THR A 593 21.34 34.23 -39.24
CA THR A 593 20.24 33.62 -38.51
C THR A 593 20.46 33.70 -36.99
N HIS A 594 19.47 33.26 -36.20
CA HIS A 594 19.61 33.16 -34.74
C HIS A 594 20.79 32.29 -34.29
N GLY A 595 21.14 31.26 -35.07
CA GLY A 595 22.24 30.34 -34.75
C GLY A 595 23.64 30.92 -34.97
N ASP A 596 23.75 32.04 -35.70
CA ASP A 596 25.02 32.71 -35.99
C ASP A 596 25.43 33.71 -34.88
N LEU A 597 24.58 33.87 -33.86
CA LEU A 597 24.88 34.72 -32.71
C LEU A 597 25.85 34.03 -31.77
N ASP A 598 26.87 34.76 -31.31
CA ASP A 598 27.84 34.22 -30.37
C ASP A 598 27.24 34.05 -28.95
N ALA A 599 27.81 33.13 -28.16
CA ALA A 599 27.34 32.80 -26.82
C ALA A 599 27.26 34.00 -25.87
N GLY A 600 28.21 34.95 -25.94
CA GLY A 600 28.23 36.13 -25.08
C GLY A 600 27.13 37.14 -25.41
N THR A 601 26.59 37.11 -26.64
CA THR A 601 25.43 37.92 -27.04
C THR A 601 24.13 37.29 -26.55
N VAL A 602 24.00 35.97 -26.68
CA VAL A 602 22.85 35.20 -26.16
C VAL A 602 22.78 35.29 -24.62
N ASP A 603 23.91 35.10 -23.93
CA ASP A 603 24.01 35.20 -22.48
C ASP A 603 23.58 36.59 -21.96
N ALA A 604 23.93 37.65 -22.69
CA ALA A 604 23.54 39.01 -22.33
C ALA A 604 22.01 39.21 -22.36
N TRP A 605 21.30 38.57 -23.30
CA TRP A 605 19.83 38.59 -23.31
C TRP A 605 19.26 37.80 -22.13
N LEU A 606 19.71 36.55 -21.97
CA LEU A 606 19.19 35.64 -20.96
C LEU A 606 19.41 36.18 -19.53
N GLU A 607 20.57 36.78 -19.26
CA GLU A 607 20.86 37.40 -17.97
C GLU A 607 19.88 38.54 -17.64
N ILE A 608 19.55 39.38 -18.62
CA ILE A 608 18.62 40.49 -18.43
C ILE A 608 17.18 39.98 -18.23
N LEU A 609 16.78 38.97 -18.98
CA LEU A 609 15.44 38.38 -18.88
C LEU A 609 15.22 37.70 -17.52
N GLU A 610 16.23 36.99 -16.99
CA GLU A 610 16.17 36.32 -15.69
C GLU A 610 15.94 37.30 -14.51
N GLN A 611 16.63 38.46 -14.54
CA GLN A 611 16.57 39.46 -13.47
C GLN A 611 15.22 40.21 -13.36
N ARG A 612 14.38 40.20 -14.40
CA ARG A 612 13.23 41.12 -14.52
C ARG A 612 11.88 40.53 -14.13
N HIS A 613 11.82 39.22 -13.86
CA HIS A 613 10.69 38.57 -13.19
C HIS A 613 9.32 38.77 -13.89
N SER A 614 9.26 38.55 -15.21
CA SER A 614 8.05 38.75 -16.02
C SER A 614 7.74 37.52 -16.88
N ALA A 615 6.46 37.15 -17.01
CA ALA A 615 6.00 36.03 -17.82
C ALA A 615 6.39 36.17 -19.30
N ALA A 616 6.16 37.34 -19.91
CA ALA A 616 6.56 37.60 -21.29
C ALA A 616 8.09 37.49 -21.51
N GLY A 617 8.89 37.71 -20.46
CA GLY A 617 10.33 37.53 -20.50
C GLY A 617 10.74 36.06 -20.50
N MET A 618 9.94 35.19 -19.86
CA MET A 618 10.14 33.73 -19.90
C MET A 618 9.87 33.18 -21.29
N ASP A 619 8.77 33.59 -21.92
CA ASP A 619 8.41 33.13 -23.28
C ASP A 619 9.49 33.51 -24.30
N LEU A 620 10.05 34.71 -24.17
CA LEU A 620 11.16 35.13 -25.02
C LEU A 620 12.44 34.33 -24.72
N ALA A 621 12.76 34.09 -23.44
CA ALA A 621 13.92 33.27 -23.07
C ALA A 621 13.81 31.84 -23.62
N LEU A 622 12.62 31.24 -23.60
CA LEU A 622 12.33 29.93 -24.19
C LEU A 622 12.67 29.92 -25.70
N LYS A 623 12.14 30.89 -26.46
CA LYS A 623 12.42 31.03 -27.89
C LYS A 623 13.92 31.21 -28.18
N ILE A 624 14.60 32.01 -27.36
CA ILE A 624 16.04 32.25 -27.50
C ILE A 624 16.81 30.93 -27.31
N ILE A 625 16.54 30.20 -26.23
CA ILE A 625 17.21 28.93 -25.92
C ILE A 625 16.96 27.91 -27.03
N GLN A 626 15.71 27.73 -27.45
CA GLN A 626 15.34 26.74 -28.49
C GLN A 626 16.01 27.00 -29.85
N LYS A 627 16.24 28.27 -30.20
CA LYS A 627 16.83 28.64 -31.51
C LYS A 627 18.34 28.76 -31.51
N THR A 628 18.97 28.98 -30.35
CA THR A 628 20.44 29.16 -30.24
C THR A 628 21.15 27.91 -29.76
N GLN A 629 20.47 27.05 -29.02
CA GLN A 629 21.06 25.82 -28.49
C GLN A 629 20.55 24.61 -29.27
N GLY A 630 21.49 23.81 -29.77
CA GLY A 630 21.16 22.50 -30.34
C GLY A 630 20.62 21.55 -29.26
N SER A 631 19.80 20.57 -29.66
CA SER A 631 19.19 19.58 -28.76
C SER A 631 20.19 18.80 -27.90
N HIS A 632 21.45 18.72 -28.34
CA HIS A 632 22.55 18.02 -27.67
C HIS A 632 23.56 18.95 -26.98
N SER A 633 23.31 20.27 -26.99
CA SER A 633 24.19 21.27 -26.39
C SER A 633 23.77 21.58 -24.96
N ALA A 634 24.70 21.51 -24.01
CA ALA A 634 24.39 21.81 -22.62
C ALA A 634 24.19 23.32 -22.40
N CYS A 635 22.98 23.72 -21.99
CA CYS A 635 22.63 25.08 -21.62
C CYS A 635 22.45 25.23 -20.10
N TRP A 636 23.39 25.90 -19.44
CA TRP A 636 23.35 26.12 -17.98
C TRP A 636 22.23 27.07 -17.51
N TRP A 637 21.62 27.82 -18.44
CA TRP A 637 20.48 28.70 -18.15
C TRP A 637 19.19 27.95 -17.87
N VAL A 638 19.03 26.73 -18.40
CA VAL A 638 17.77 25.96 -18.30
C VAL A 638 17.34 25.75 -16.83
N PRO A 639 18.19 25.21 -15.92
CA PRO A 639 17.81 25.09 -14.51
C PRO A 639 17.45 26.43 -13.85
N ARG A 640 18.15 27.52 -14.19
CA ARG A 640 17.90 28.85 -13.61
C ARG A 640 16.52 29.38 -14.02
N PHE A 641 16.16 29.27 -15.29
CA PHE A 641 14.86 29.71 -15.78
C PHE A 641 13.71 28.86 -15.23
N ILE A 642 13.89 27.54 -15.08
CA ILE A 642 12.88 26.68 -14.43
C ILE A 642 12.65 27.12 -12.97
N MET A 643 13.71 27.27 -12.18
CA MET A 643 13.57 27.75 -10.79
C MET A 643 12.93 29.14 -10.72
N ARG A 644 13.27 30.01 -11.67
CA ARG A 644 12.73 31.37 -11.74
C ARG A 644 11.25 31.37 -12.12
N TRP A 645 10.84 30.50 -13.04
CA TRP A 645 9.45 30.30 -13.43
C TRP A 645 8.63 29.73 -12.26
N LEU A 646 9.18 28.77 -11.49
CA LEU A 646 8.53 28.25 -10.29
C LEU A 646 8.29 29.35 -9.23
N ASP A 647 9.28 30.22 -9.00
CA ASP A 647 9.13 31.37 -8.09
C ASP A 647 8.03 32.35 -8.57
N LEU A 648 7.89 32.54 -9.88
CA LEU A 648 6.82 33.36 -10.46
C LEU A 648 5.44 32.71 -10.32
N GLN A 649 5.31 31.41 -10.58
CA GLN A 649 4.07 30.66 -10.38
C GLN A 649 3.58 30.75 -8.93
N VAL A 650 4.49 30.63 -7.96
CA VAL A 650 4.14 30.78 -6.53
C VAL A 650 3.67 32.21 -6.20
N LYS A 651 4.25 33.24 -6.84
CA LYS A 651 3.93 34.65 -6.56
C LYS A 651 2.71 35.19 -7.31
N MET A 652 2.48 34.75 -8.54
CA MET A 652 1.46 35.30 -9.46
C MET A 652 0.34 34.31 -9.79
N GLY A 653 0.45 33.03 -9.43
CA GLY A 653 -0.59 32.02 -9.63
C GLY A 653 -0.90 31.76 -11.11
N SER A 654 -2.20 31.64 -11.44
CA SER A 654 -2.74 31.19 -12.73
C SER A 654 -2.49 32.10 -13.94
N GLU A 655 -1.74 33.20 -13.78
CA GLU A 655 -1.42 34.13 -14.88
C GLU A 655 -0.23 33.69 -15.74
N VAL A 656 0.48 32.62 -15.34
CA VAL A 656 1.70 32.15 -16.02
C VAL A 656 1.42 30.81 -16.71
N ASP A 657 1.86 30.68 -17.96
CA ASP A 657 1.66 29.48 -18.80
C ASP A 657 2.28 28.24 -18.16
N GLY A 658 1.48 27.16 -18.09
CA GLY A 658 1.85 25.86 -17.52
C GLY A 658 2.78 25.04 -18.43
N THR A 659 2.78 25.28 -19.73
CA THR A 659 3.56 24.46 -20.69
C THR A 659 5.04 24.81 -20.76
N PHE A 660 5.47 25.92 -20.14
CA PHE A 660 6.85 26.41 -20.23
C PHE A 660 7.90 25.34 -19.91
N VAL A 661 7.70 24.59 -18.82
CA VAL A 661 8.67 23.58 -18.37
C VAL A 661 8.72 22.39 -19.34
N SER A 662 7.57 21.92 -19.83
CA SER A 662 7.50 20.79 -20.75
C SER A 662 8.03 21.15 -22.13
N GLU A 663 7.78 22.36 -22.62
CA GLU A 663 8.34 22.88 -23.87
C GLU A 663 9.85 23.11 -23.79
N LEU A 664 10.35 23.60 -22.65
CA LEU A 664 11.79 23.84 -22.46
C LEU A 664 12.56 22.53 -22.37
N LEU A 665 12.10 21.58 -21.55
CA LEU A 665 12.77 20.29 -21.39
C LEU A 665 12.62 19.39 -22.64
N GLY A 666 11.47 19.47 -23.33
CA GLY A 666 11.21 18.70 -24.55
C GLY A 666 12.09 19.07 -25.74
N HIS A 667 12.76 20.23 -25.72
CA HIS A 667 13.71 20.64 -26.76
C HIS A 667 15.06 19.90 -26.69
N PHE A 668 15.46 19.45 -25.50
CA PHE A 668 16.75 18.80 -25.28
C PHE A 668 16.65 17.29 -25.35
N ASP A 669 17.78 16.63 -25.60
CA ASP A 669 17.82 15.17 -25.51
C ASP A 669 17.48 14.67 -24.10
N PRO A 670 16.94 13.45 -23.96
CA PRO A 670 16.50 12.92 -22.67
C PRO A 670 17.57 12.88 -21.59
N ASN A 671 18.86 12.83 -21.96
CA ASN A 671 19.95 12.77 -21.00
C ASN A 671 20.23 14.15 -20.39
N LEU A 672 20.35 15.17 -21.22
CA LEU A 672 20.48 16.56 -20.78
C LEU A 672 19.24 17.04 -20.02
N ALA A 673 18.04 16.69 -20.49
CA ALA A 673 16.80 17.00 -19.79
C ALA A 673 16.79 16.39 -18.38
N SER A 674 17.18 15.12 -18.24
CA SER A 674 17.31 14.46 -16.93
C SER A 674 18.35 15.13 -16.03
N GLU A 675 19.49 15.56 -16.58
CA GLU A 675 20.51 16.30 -15.83
C GLU A 675 19.98 17.65 -15.32
N TYR A 676 19.22 18.38 -16.14
CA TYR A 676 18.58 19.63 -15.70
C TYR A 676 17.55 19.39 -14.61
N MET A 677 16.76 18.33 -14.69
CA MET A 677 15.80 17.96 -13.65
C MET A 677 16.49 17.67 -12.32
N ILE A 678 17.62 16.96 -12.34
CA ILE A 678 18.44 16.72 -11.14
C ILE A 678 18.93 18.05 -10.57
N ARG A 679 19.54 18.91 -11.40
CA ARG A 679 20.06 20.23 -10.97
C ARG A 679 18.98 21.14 -10.40
N VAL A 680 17.80 21.18 -11.01
CA VAL A 680 16.66 21.97 -10.49
C VAL A 680 16.27 21.43 -9.12
N THR A 681 16.09 20.12 -8.98
CA THR A 681 15.65 19.49 -7.73
C THR A 681 16.67 19.71 -6.60
N GLU A 682 17.97 19.52 -6.89
CA GLU A 682 19.05 19.76 -5.92
C GLU A 682 19.13 21.24 -5.53
N ASN A 683 19.07 22.17 -6.48
CA ASN A 683 19.11 23.60 -6.17
C ASN A 683 17.89 24.09 -5.39
N LEU A 684 16.69 23.57 -5.68
CA LEU A 684 15.48 23.90 -4.91
C LEU A 684 15.61 23.45 -3.45
N THR A 685 16.26 22.31 -3.24
CA THR A 685 16.43 21.66 -1.93
C THR A 685 17.55 22.29 -1.13
N PHE A 686 18.75 22.45 -1.70
CA PHE A 686 19.96 22.87 -0.97
C PHE A 686 20.23 24.38 -0.97
N SER A 687 19.49 25.18 -1.75
CA SER A 687 19.66 26.64 -1.73
C SER A 687 19.09 27.27 -0.45
N GLU A 688 19.97 27.93 0.33
CA GLU A 688 19.61 28.65 1.56
C GLU A 688 18.62 29.81 1.34
N LYS A 689 18.44 30.28 0.08
CA LYS A 689 17.59 31.43 -0.26
C LYS A 689 16.10 31.09 -0.39
N ASN A 690 15.72 29.82 -0.30
CA ASN A 690 14.37 29.36 -0.58
C ASN A 690 13.50 29.25 0.70
N HIS A 691 13.01 30.39 1.19
CA HIS A 691 12.10 30.41 2.36
C HIS A 691 10.76 29.65 2.16
N HIS A 692 10.40 29.35 0.90
CA HIS A 692 9.20 28.56 0.53
C HIS A 692 9.57 27.24 -0.17
N ARG A 693 10.66 26.58 0.23
CA ARG A 693 11.19 25.35 -0.38
C ARG A 693 10.11 24.28 -0.65
N ARG A 694 9.29 23.97 0.35
CA ARG A 694 8.25 22.93 0.22
C ARG A 694 7.22 23.26 -0.88
N LEU A 695 6.72 24.49 -0.91
CA LEU A 695 5.75 24.93 -1.91
C LEU A 695 6.36 24.94 -3.33
N LEU A 696 7.64 25.30 -3.45
CA LEU A 696 8.37 25.22 -4.72
C LEU A 696 8.55 23.77 -5.20
N LEU A 697 8.83 22.85 -4.28
CA LEU A 697 8.93 21.42 -4.60
C LEU A 697 7.57 20.81 -4.97
N GLU A 698 6.47 21.22 -4.32
CA GLU A 698 5.12 20.83 -4.71
C GLU A 698 4.79 21.31 -6.13
N LYS A 699 5.11 22.57 -6.46
CA LYS A 699 4.94 23.09 -7.83
C LYS A 699 5.85 22.43 -8.85
N TRP A 700 7.07 22.08 -8.44
CA TRP A 700 7.97 21.30 -9.29
C TRP A 700 7.40 19.91 -9.55
N GLN A 701 6.81 19.26 -8.54
CA GLN A 701 6.14 17.97 -8.67
C GLN A 701 4.98 18.05 -9.67
N ASP A 702 4.15 19.09 -9.60
CA ASP A 702 3.07 19.35 -10.58
C ASP A 702 3.63 19.36 -12.02
N CYS A 703 4.75 20.04 -12.25
CA CYS A 703 5.38 20.12 -13.57
C CYS A 703 5.88 18.76 -14.06
N LEU A 704 6.45 17.95 -13.16
CA LEU A 704 6.93 16.61 -13.48
C LEU A 704 5.79 15.68 -13.91
N PHE A 705 4.57 15.89 -13.41
CA PHE A 705 3.37 15.15 -13.83
C PHE A 705 2.85 15.54 -15.22
N GLU A 706 3.27 16.68 -15.77
CA GLU A 706 2.80 17.14 -17.09
C GLU A 706 3.78 16.80 -18.24
N LEU A 707 4.94 16.21 -17.91
CA LEU A 707 5.96 15.87 -18.89
C LEU A 707 5.53 14.74 -19.84
N GLN A 708 5.80 14.93 -21.12
CA GLN A 708 5.62 13.93 -22.17
C GLN A 708 6.88 13.07 -22.33
N ASP A 709 6.77 11.91 -23.00
CA ASP A 709 7.91 11.00 -23.29
C ASP A 709 8.73 10.55 -22.07
N VAL A 710 8.04 10.32 -20.95
CA VAL A 710 8.63 9.92 -19.65
C VAL A 710 9.51 8.67 -19.74
N ARG A 711 9.20 7.74 -20.67
CA ARG A 711 9.96 6.48 -20.79
C ARG A 711 11.43 6.75 -21.12
N SER A 712 11.74 7.64 -22.06
CA SER A 712 13.14 7.92 -22.43
C SER A 712 13.90 8.66 -21.33
N LEU A 713 13.21 9.53 -20.57
CA LEU A 713 13.82 10.24 -19.43
C LEU A 713 14.24 9.27 -18.32
N MET A 714 13.41 8.27 -18.00
CA MET A 714 13.71 7.34 -16.92
C MET A 714 14.86 6.38 -17.22
N PHE A 715 15.22 6.13 -18.50
CA PHE A 715 16.37 5.29 -18.87
C PHE A 715 17.69 6.06 -19.04
N SER A 716 17.68 7.37 -18.81
CA SER A 716 18.88 8.20 -18.92
C SER A 716 19.98 7.73 -17.95
N PRO A 717 21.25 7.61 -18.41
CA PRO A 717 22.38 7.34 -17.52
C PRO A 717 22.67 8.50 -16.55
N ALA A 718 22.15 9.70 -16.82
CA ALA A 718 22.35 10.89 -15.98
C ALA A 718 21.83 10.71 -14.53
N TRP A 719 20.91 9.76 -14.30
CA TRP A 719 20.44 9.42 -12.95
C TRP A 719 21.51 8.76 -12.07
N LEU A 720 22.52 8.13 -12.68
CA LEU A 720 23.55 7.34 -11.99
C LEU A 720 24.95 7.96 -12.07
N ASP A 721 25.19 8.82 -13.05
CA ASP A 721 26.48 9.46 -13.31
C ASP A 721 26.60 10.82 -12.61
N LEU A 722 27.79 11.08 -12.04
CA LEU A 722 28.17 12.39 -11.47
C LEU A 722 28.97 13.27 -12.47
N ASN A 723 29.34 12.72 -13.63
CA ASN A 723 30.48 13.20 -14.43
C ASN A 723 30.13 13.80 -15.80
N SER A 724 28.97 14.42 -15.99
CA SER A 724 28.70 15.09 -17.27
C SER A 724 29.28 16.51 -17.40
N GLN A 725 29.96 17.07 -16.39
CA GLN A 725 30.60 18.41 -16.50
C GLN A 725 31.96 18.61 -15.80
N LYS A 726 32.91 17.68 -15.93
CA LYS A 726 34.35 18.03 -15.75
C LYS A 726 35.20 17.46 -16.88
N ALA A 727 35.32 18.25 -17.95
CA ALA A 727 36.46 18.11 -18.84
C ALA A 727 37.72 18.59 -18.10
N ALA A 728 38.69 17.67 -17.98
CA ALA A 728 40.12 17.90 -17.77
C ALA A 728 40.62 18.45 -16.41
N THR A 729 40.73 17.59 -15.39
CA THR A 729 41.95 17.50 -14.55
C THR A 729 42.15 16.06 -14.03
N PRO A 730 43.37 15.49 -14.01
CA PRO A 730 43.60 14.07 -13.69
C PRO A 730 43.55 13.71 -12.19
N ASP A 731 43.36 14.68 -11.29
CA ASP A 731 43.45 14.48 -9.83
C ASP A 731 42.13 14.71 -9.08
N SER A 732 40.98 14.53 -9.73
CA SER A 732 39.69 14.65 -9.03
C SER A 732 39.30 13.31 -8.40
N GLU A 733 39.37 13.22 -7.07
CA GLU A 733 38.75 12.16 -6.27
C GLU A 733 37.32 11.90 -6.77
N VAL A 734 36.96 10.63 -6.96
CA VAL A 734 35.60 10.22 -7.32
C VAL A 734 34.69 10.59 -6.15
N MET A 735 34.01 11.74 -6.24
CA MET A 735 32.98 12.10 -5.26
C MET A 735 31.88 11.05 -5.34
N GLU A 736 31.48 10.47 -4.20
CA GLU A 736 30.32 9.59 -4.12
C GLU A 736 29.04 10.43 -3.90
N LEU A 737 27.90 9.94 -4.42
CA LEU A 737 26.60 10.59 -4.20
C LEU A 737 26.25 10.59 -2.71
N SER A 738 25.83 11.73 -2.15
CA SER A 738 25.29 11.75 -0.78
C SER A 738 23.95 11.02 -0.70
N THR A 739 23.56 10.59 0.51
CA THR A 739 22.24 9.98 0.77
C THR A 739 21.10 10.91 0.32
N ASP A 740 21.22 12.20 0.63
CA ASP A 740 20.26 13.23 0.23
C ASP A 740 20.08 13.31 -1.28
N GLN A 741 21.20 13.35 -2.01
CA GLN A 741 21.22 13.39 -3.47
C GLN A 741 20.56 12.15 -4.10
N ILE A 742 20.73 10.97 -3.49
CA ILE A 742 20.09 9.74 -3.96
C ILE A 742 18.57 9.80 -3.74
N ILE A 743 18.12 10.26 -2.58
CA ILE A 743 16.69 10.37 -2.26
C ILE A 743 15.99 11.37 -3.20
N LEU A 744 16.60 12.52 -3.49
CA LEU A 744 16.04 13.48 -4.45
C LEU A 744 15.88 12.87 -5.85
N ARG A 745 16.88 12.11 -6.33
CA ARG A 745 16.79 11.39 -7.62
C ARG A 745 15.67 10.35 -7.60
N LEU A 746 15.57 9.57 -6.52
CA LEU A 746 14.50 8.59 -6.32
C LEU A 746 13.12 9.25 -6.29
N TRP A 747 12.99 10.43 -5.66
CA TRP A 747 11.75 11.21 -5.61
C TRP A 747 11.32 11.69 -7.00
N VAL A 748 12.24 12.23 -7.81
CA VAL A 748 11.94 12.65 -9.19
C VAL A 748 11.54 11.46 -10.06
N LEU A 749 12.34 10.38 -10.05
CA LEU A 749 12.04 9.15 -10.79
C LEU A 749 10.71 8.54 -10.35
N ARG A 750 10.42 8.56 -9.04
CA ARG A 750 9.14 8.11 -8.51
C ARG A 750 8.00 8.95 -9.04
N THR A 751 8.11 10.28 -9.05
CA THR A 751 7.09 11.20 -9.56
C THR A 751 6.81 10.93 -11.04
N LEU A 752 7.86 10.87 -11.86
CA LEU A 752 7.77 10.52 -13.28
C LEU A 752 7.07 9.18 -13.50
N SER A 753 7.40 8.17 -12.70
CA SER A 753 6.88 6.82 -12.88
C SER A 753 5.37 6.69 -12.62
N GLU A 754 4.70 7.64 -11.96
CA GLU A 754 3.24 7.59 -11.70
C GLU A 754 2.38 7.48 -12.96
N HIS A 755 2.87 8.00 -14.09
CA HIS A 755 2.24 7.86 -15.40
C HIS A 755 1.97 6.39 -15.80
N PHE A 756 2.75 5.45 -15.27
CA PHE A 756 2.62 4.03 -15.59
C PHE A 756 1.70 3.26 -14.63
N GLY A 757 0.90 3.97 -13.82
CA GLY A 757 0.01 3.38 -12.82
C GLY A 757 0.73 3.14 -11.48
N PRO A 758 0.11 2.46 -10.51
CA PRO A 758 0.72 2.24 -9.21
C PRO A 758 1.91 1.25 -9.29
N PRO A 759 2.94 1.38 -8.42
CA PRO A 759 4.18 0.59 -8.46
C PRO A 759 3.98 -0.91 -8.69
N TRP A 760 3.04 -1.52 -7.95
CA TRP A 760 2.75 -2.96 -7.97
C TRP A 760 1.99 -3.46 -9.22
N LYS A 761 1.58 -2.59 -10.14
CA LYS A 761 0.96 -2.97 -11.44
C LYS A 761 1.89 -2.75 -12.64
N ARG A 762 3.14 -2.33 -12.41
CA ARG A 762 4.07 -1.93 -13.48
C ARG A 762 4.88 -3.10 -14.04
N SER A 763 5.34 -2.91 -15.28
CA SER A 763 6.32 -3.79 -15.93
C SER A 763 7.71 -3.53 -15.36
N LYS A 764 8.31 -4.54 -14.71
CA LYS A 764 9.60 -4.51 -14.01
C LYS A 764 10.81 -4.08 -14.86
N HIS A 765 10.66 -3.97 -16.19
CA HIS A 765 11.74 -3.59 -17.11
C HIS A 765 12.05 -2.08 -17.10
N ILE A 766 11.23 -1.27 -16.42
CA ILE A 766 11.33 0.19 -16.41
C ILE A 766 12.11 0.72 -15.18
N ASP A 767 12.48 -0.16 -14.24
CA ASP A 767 12.91 0.25 -12.90
C ASP A 767 14.43 0.09 -12.62
N ALA A 768 15.25 -0.06 -13.66
CA ALA A 768 16.68 -0.37 -13.49
C ALA A 768 17.47 0.75 -12.75
N PRO A 769 17.31 2.04 -13.08
CA PRO A 769 18.00 3.11 -12.36
C PRO A 769 17.50 3.27 -10.92
N ILE A 770 16.20 3.10 -10.69
CA ILE A 770 15.59 3.14 -9.34
C ILE A 770 16.18 2.03 -8.46
N THR A 771 16.29 0.80 -9.01
CA THR A 771 16.85 -0.34 -8.28
C THR A 771 18.30 -0.07 -7.86
N GLN A 772 19.12 0.44 -8.79
CA GLN A 772 20.53 0.76 -8.54
C GLN A 772 20.71 1.90 -7.53
N LEU A 773 19.86 2.93 -7.56
CA LEU A 773 19.90 4.02 -6.59
C LEU A 773 19.57 3.53 -5.18
N PHE A 774 18.54 2.68 -5.02
CA PHE A 774 18.26 2.07 -3.73
C PHE A 774 19.39 1.13 -3.26
N ASP A 775 20.07 0.39 -4.16
CA ASP A 775 21.25 -0.43 -3.78
C ASP A 775 22.39 0.45 -3.25
N ARG A 776 22.66 1.58 -3.92
CA ARG A 776 23.68 2.54 -3.47
C ARG A 776 23.31 3.16 -2.11
N TYR A 777 22.05 3.56 -1.94
CA TYR A 777 21.55 4.10 -0.67
C TYR A 777 21.70 3.09 0.49
N GLU A 778 21.34 1.82 0.25
CA GLU A 778 21.50 0.76 1.25
C GLU A 778 22.98 0.51 1.59
N SER A 779 23.86 0.56 0.60
CA SER A 779 25.31 0.40 0.82
C SER A 779 25.89 1.49 1.71
N ILE A 780 25.46 2.75 1.52
CA ILE A 780 25.93 3.89 2.32
C ILE A 780 25.35 3.83 3.73
N THR A 781 24.04 3.59 3.86
CA THR A 781 23.36 3.58 5.16
C THR A 781 23.79 2.42 6.04
N LYS A 782 24.12 1.24 5.49
CA LYS A 782 24.69 0.11 6.25
C LYS A 782 26.03 0.40 6.92
N GLN A 783 26.80 1.35 6.40
CA GLN A 783 28.12 1.70 6.95
C GLN A 783 28.05 2.78 8.02
N VAL A 784 27.01 3.64 7.98
CA VAL A 784 26.98 4.91 8.73
C VAL A 784 25.82 5.00 9.73
N ALA A 785 24.68 4.34 9.48
CA ALA A 785 23.46 4.54 10.24
C ALA A 785 23.07 3.32 11.10
N GLU A 786 22.66 3.58 12.34
CA GLU A 786 21.98 2.60 13.21
C GLU A 786 20.50 2.52 12.82
N GLY A 787 20.04 1.39 12.30
CA GLY A 787 18.63 1.17 11.94
C GLY A 787 18.44 0.34 10.67
N ASP A 788 17.21 -0.13 10.43
CA ASP A 788 16.88 -0.82 9.18
C ASP A 788 16.72 0.15 8.00
N PHE A 789 16.79 -0.39 6.78
CA PHE A 789 16.75 0.39 5.54
C PHE A 789 15.52 1.31 5.44
N LEU A 790 14.33 0.85 5.85
CA LEU A 790 13.11 1.62 5.74
C LEU A 790 13.04 2.73 6.79
N SER A 791 13.50 2.47 8.00
CA SER A 791 13.56 3.46 9.07
C SER A 791 14.51 4.60 8.74
N ASN A 792 15.68 4.28 8.17
CA ASN A 792 16.62 5.30 7.67
C ASN A 792 16.00 6.08 6.51
N LEU A 793 15.40 5.40 5.52
CA LEU A 793 14.75 6.06 4.39
C LEU A 793 13.62 7.00 4.84
N MET A 794 12.79 6.57 5.79
CA MET A 794 11.72 7.41 6.33
C MET A 794 12.27 8.67 7.00
N LYS A 795 13.32 8.53 7.81
CA LYS A 795 13.99 9.65 8.48
C LYS A 795 14.56 10.64 7.46
N ASP A 796 15.31 10.17 6.49
CA ASP A 796 15.96 11.04 5.50
C ASP A 796 14.93 11.74 4.60
N ILE A 797 13.82 11.07 4.24
CA ILE A 797 12.68 11.71 3.55
C ILE A 797 12.12 12.87 4.39
N HIS A 798 11.95 12.65 5.70
CA HIS A 798 11.43 13.68 6.59
C HIS A 798 12.41 14.83 6.79
N ASP A 799 13.72 14.55 6.88
CA ASP A 799 14.77 15.54 7.04
C ASP A 799 14.91 16.43 5.79
N LEU A 800 14.65 15.87 4.60
CA LEU A 800 14.60 16.63 3.35
C LEU A 800 13.28 17.38 3.11
N ASP A 801 12.25 17.23 3.96
CA ASP A 801 10.93 17.88 3.81
C ASP A 801 10.39 17.85 2.37
N ILE A 802 10.57 16.73 1.68
CA ILE A 802 10.12 16.55 0.29
C ILE A 802 8.62 16.24 0.23
N PRO A 803 7.91 16.66 -0.83
CA PRO A 803 6.51 16.33 -1.02
C PRO A 803 6.27 14.82 -1.12
N PHE A 804 5.09 14.39 -0.66
CA PHE A 804 4.67 12.99 -0.71
C PHE A 804 4.71 12.46 -2.16
N SER A 805 5.37 11.32 -2.37
CA SER A 805 5.49 10.67 -3.69
C SER A 805 5.29 9.16 -3.63
N SER A 806 4.91 8.61 -2.47
CA SER A 806 4.83 7.17 -2.23
C SER A 806 6.17 6.46 -2.38
N LEU A 807 7.26 7.13 -2.00
CA LEU A 807 8.61 6.58 -2.09
C LEU A 807 8.79 5.36 -1.16
N MET A 808 8.16 5.40 0.03
CA MET A 808 8.19 4.27 0.97
C MET A 808 7.51 3.02 0.39
N MET A 809 6.40 3.18 -0.34
CA MET A 809 5.72 2.06 -1.00
C MET A 809 6.56 1.48 -2.14
N LEU A 810 7.23 2.33 -2.91
CA LEU A 810 8.13 1.91 -3.98
C LEU A 810 9.32 1.12 -3.41
N ALA A 811 9.90 1.58 -2.30
CA ALA A 811 10.98 0.90 -1.62
C ALA A 811 10.60 -0.52 -1.16
N VAL A 812 9.41 -0.68 -0.56
CA VAL A 812 8.89 -2.00 -0.14
C VAL A 812 8.65 -2.92 -1.34
N ASP A 813 8.01 -2.43 -2.39
CA ASP A 813 7.70 -3.22 -3.60
C ASP A 813 8.97 -3.72 -4.30
N MET A 814 9.97 -2.85 -4.43
CA MET A 814 11.17 -3.15 -5.22
C MET A 814 12.28 -3.86 -4.44
N LYS A 815 12.56 -3.44 -3.20
CA LYS A 815 13.66 -4.00 -2.40
C LYS A 815 13.22 -5.16 -1.53
N ILE A 816 12.13 -4.98 -0.79
CA ILE A 816 11.65 -5.98 0.14
C ILE A 816 10.86 -7.08 -0.59
N ARG A 817 10.27 -6.74 -1.75
CA ARG A 817 9.49 -7.65 -2.61
C ARG A 817 8.37 -8.38 -1.86
N LYS A 818 7.82 -7.73 -0.82
CA LYS A 818 6.67 -8.22 -0.07
C LYS A 818 5.39 -7.64 -0.66
N ASN A 819 4.39 -8.49 -0.86
CA ASN A 819 3.05 -8.04 -1.24
C ASN A 819 2.47 -7.17 -0.12
N MET A 820 2.10 -5.93 -0.44
CA MET A 820 1.51 -5.01 0.52
C MET A 820 -0.02 -5.14 0.53
N THR A 821 -0.61 -5.32 1.71
CA THR A 821 -2.07 -5.22 1.90
C THR A 821 -2.54 -3.76 1.80
N LYS A 822 -3.85 -3.54 1.64
CA LYS A 822 -4.45 -2.18 1.66
C LYS A 822 -4.13 -1.44 2.96
N ALA A 823 -4.17 -2.15 4.09
CA ALA A 823 -3.81 -1.59 5.39
C ALA A 823 -2.33 -1.17 5.47
N THR A 824 -1.40 -2.00 4.99
CA THR A 824 0.03 -1.68 4.94
C THR A 824 0.31 -0.44 4.09
N ARG A 825 -0.37 -0.31 2.93
CA ARG A 825 -0.23 0.88 2.07
C ARG A 825 -0.69 2.14 2.81
N ASN A 826 -1.86 2.10 3.45
CA ASN A 826 -2.37 3.23 4.22
C ASN A 826 -1.43 3.63 5.37
N ALA A 827 -0.83 2.64 6.05
CA ALA A 827 0.16 2.89 7.09
C ALA A 827 1.43 3.57 6.55
N LEU A 828 1.99 3.07 5.43
CA LEU A 828 3.17 3.68 4.79
C LEU A 828 2.90 5.09 4.27
N GLN A 829 1.70 5.34 3.73
CA GLN A 829 1.30 6.68 3.32
C GLN A 829 1.21 7.65 4.50
N ARG A 830 0.65 7.20 5.63
CA ARG A 830 0.61 8.01 6.86
C ARG A 830 2.03 8.30 7.35
N LEU A 831 2.91 7.31 7.34
CA LEU A 831 4.31 7.44 7.74
C LEU A 831 5.09 8.44 6.87
N GLU A 832 4.90 8.40 5.56
CA GLU A 832 5.59 9.35 4.66
C GLU A 832 5.03 10.77 4.81
N ARG A 833 3.71 10.92 4.99
CA ARG A 833 3.04 12.23 5.08
C ARG A 833 3.23 12.95 6.42
N SER A 834 3.48 12.21 7.49
CA SER A 834 3.50 12.76 8.85
C SER A 834 4.64 12.20 9.68
N ARG A 835 5.31 13.08 10.43
CA ARG A 835 6.37 12.73 11.39
C ARG A 835 5.76 12.08 12.64
N ILE A 836 5.36 10.82 12.52
CA ILE A 836 4.83 10.02 13.63
C ILE A 836 5.98 9.18 14.22
N SER A 837 6.10 9.13 15.55
CA SER A 837 7.13 8.29 16.18
C SER A 837 6.75 6.81 16.14
N PHE A 838 7.74 5.90 16.19
CA PHE A 838 7.46 4.46 16.31
C PHE A 838 6.68 4.12 17.59
N ALA A 839 6.82 4.90 18.65
CA ALA A 839 6.00 4.75 19.87
C ALA A 839 4.53 5.05 19.58
N ASP A 840 4.22 6.15 18.87
CA ASP A 840 2.85 6.50 18.50
C ASP A 840 2.25 5.45 17.56
N LEU A 841 3.02 4.96 16.58
CA LEU A 841 2.60 3.85 15.72
C LEU A 841 2.34 2.58 16.50
N PHE A 842 3.19 2.29 17.49
CA PHE A 842 3.01 1.15 18.37
C PHE A 842 1.73 1.28 19.15
N THR A 843 1.27 2.46 19.58
CA THR A 843 -0.02 2.59 20.30
C THR A 843 -1.25 2.34 19.41
N ASP A 844 -1.18 2.64 18.11
CA ASP A 844 -2.28 2.40 17.16
C ASP A 844 -2.28 0.95 16.65
N LEU A 845 -3.20 0.12 17.14
CA LEU A 845 -3.27 -1.32 16.82
C LEU A 845 -3.29 -1.61 15.32
N HIS A 846 -4.13 -0.88 14.57
CA HIS A 846 -4.27 -1.11 13.13
C HIS A 846 -2.98 -0.75 12.37
N THR A 847 -2.33 0.34 12.75
CA THR A 847 -1.08 0.79 12.11
C THR A 847 0.10 -0.10 12.50
N TYR A 848 0.18 -0.51 13.77
CA TYR A 848 1.18 -1.48 14.22
C TYR A 848 1.06 -2.80 13.47
N ASN A 849 -0.12 -3.43 13.45
CA ASN A 849 -0.29 -4.75 12.80
C ASN A 849 0.00 -4.69 11.30
N SER A 850 -0.39 -3.60 10.63
CA SER A 850 -0.15 -3.43 9.20
C SER A 850 1.30 -3.09 8.83
N SER A 851 2.13 -2.65 9.78
CA SER A 851 3.52 -2.22 9.55
C SER A 851 4.58 -3.03 10.31
N LYS A 852 4.19 -3.88 11.29
CA LYS A 852 5.10 -4.64 12.15
C LYS A 852 6.07 -5.54 11.37
N SER A 853 5.65 -6.07 10.23
CA SER A 853 6.49 -6.97 9.42
C SER A 853 7.53 -6.24 8.59
N LEU A 854 7.42 -4.91 8.50
CA LEU A 854 8.33 -4.02 7.80
C LEU A 854 9.31 -3.35 8.76
N PHE A 855 8.83 -2.94 9.94
CA PHE A 855 9.61 -2.20 10.95
C PHE A 855 9.82 -3.01 12.24
N PHE A 856 9.90 -4.35 12.13
CA PHE A 856 10.01 -5.22 13.31
C PHE A 856 11.18 -4.82 14.21
N SER A 857 12.36 -4.62 13.62
CA SER A 857 13.59 -4.18 14.29
C SER A 857 13.39 -2.87 15.05
N SER A 858 12.81 -1.85 14.40
CA SER A 858 12.59 -0.55 15.03
C SER A 858 11.53 -0.58 16.12
N PHE A 859 10.48 -1.41 15.98
CA PHE A 859 9.52 -1.63 17.05
C PHE A 859 10.15 -2.39 18.22
N GLU A 860 10.92 -3.45 17.96
CA GLU A 860 11.61 -4.20 19.01
C GLU A 860 12.60 -3.30 19.77
N GLU A 861 13.37 -2.49 19.05
CA GLU A 861 14.28 -1.51 19.64
C GLU A 861 13.52 -0.49 20.50
N THR A 862 12.42 0.07 19.99
CA THR A 862 11.60 1.02 20.74
C THR A 862 11.03 0.39 22.02
N VAL A 863 10.52 -0.84 21.92
CA VAL A 863 9.91 -1.57 23.04
C VAL A 863 10.96 -1.99 24.07
N SER A 864 12.12 -2.48 23.63
CA SER A 864 13.21 -2.94 24.51
C SER A 864 13.85 -1.81 25.34
N ARG A 865 13.73 -0.55 24.88
CA ARG A 865 14.19 0.64 25.63
C ARG A 865 13.26 1.02 26.79
N VAL A 866 12.06 0.44 26.89
CA VAL A 866 11.11 0.74 27.96
C VAL A 866 11.55 0.05 29.26
N ASP A 867 11.84 0.83 30.30
CA ASP A 867 12.15 0.27 31.62
C ASP A 867 10.86 -0.17 32.35
N VAL A 868 10.47 -1.42 32.11
CA VAL A 868 9.32 -2.07 32.75
C VAL A 868 9.53 -2.37 34.24
N SER A 869 10.77 -2.29 34.74
CA SER A 869 11.07 -2.43 36.18
C SER A 869 11.02 -1.11 36.94
N SER A 870 10.89 0.02 36.24
CA SER A 870 10.86 1.33 36.89
C SER A 870 9.61 1.54 37.75
N VAL A 871 9.80 2.26 38.86
CA VAL A 871 8.68 2.71 39.73
C VAL A 871 7.68 3.57 38.96
N ALA A 872 8.16 4.36 37.99
CA ALA A 872 7.31 5.19 37.14
C ALA A 872 6.37 4.34 36.27
N PHE A 873 6.89 3.26 35.65
CA PHE A 873 6.10 2.33 34.86
C PHE A 873 5.05 1.62 35.73
N THR A 874 5.44 1.12 36.90
CA THR A 874 4.52 0.46 37.84
C THR A 874 3.40 1.40 38.30
N ASN A 875 3.72 2.67 38.60
CA ASN A 875 2.70 3.69 38.92
C ASN A 875 1.76 3.97 37.75
N HIS A 876 2.28 3.97 36.52
CA HIS A 876 1.46 4.13 35.32
C HIS A 876 0.51 2.95 35.12
N VAL A 877 0.98 1.72 35.33
CA VAL A 877 0.16 0.50 35.32
C VAL A 877 -0.98 0.58 36.34
N VAL A 878 -0.69 1.03 37.57
CA VAL A 878 -1.71 1.21 38.61
C VAL A 878 -2.74 2.26 38.19
N HIS A 879 -2.31 3.38 37.61
CA HIS A 879 -3.22 4.41 37.10
C HIS A 879 -4.11 3.89 35.96
N LEU A 880 -3.53 3.13 35.04
CA LEU A 880 -4.20 2.57 33.88
C LEU A 880 -5.29 1.56 34.28
N ALA A 881 -5.05 0.75 35.30
CA ALA A 881 -6.07 -0.15 35.80
C ALA A 881 -7.15 0.55 36.66
N LYS A 882 -6.87 1.74 37.22
CA LYS A 882 -7.91 2.62 37.81
C LYS A 882 -8.82 3.25 36.75
N THR A 883 -8.26 3.67 35.62
CA THR A 883 -9.06 4.21 34.51
C THR A 883 -9.80 3.12 33.76
N GLY A 884 -9.24 1.92 33.68
CA GLY A 884 -9.83 0.75 33.02
C GLY A 884 -10.13 0.95 31.54
N ASP A 885 -9.42 1.87 30.90
CA ASP A 885 -9.51 2.08 29.46
C ASP A 885 -9.00 0.84 28.73
N SER A 886 -9.88 0.19 27.96
CA SER A 886 -9.56 -1.05 27.26
C SER A 886 -8.40 -0.86 26.27
N LYS A 887 -8.34 0.29 25.57
CA LYS A 887 -7.28 0.56 24.59
C LYS A 887 -5.89 0.63 25.25
N SER A 888 -5.81 1.29 26.41
CA SER A 888 -4.59 1.40 27.19
C SER A 888 -4.15 0.06 27.77
N VAL A 889 -5.08 -0.75 28.30
CA VAL A 889 -4.78 -2.09 28.83
C VAL A 889 -4.17 -2.98 27.76
N TRP A 890 -4.73 -2.98 26.56
CA TRP A 890 -4.21 -3.82 25.48
C TRP A 890 -2.91 -3.31 24.88
N THR A 891 -2.68 -2.00 24.88
CA THR A 891 -1.38 -1.43 24.53
C THR A 891 -0.31 -1.91 25.50
N LEU A 892 -0.62 -1.97 26.79
CA LEU A 892 0.26 -2.54 27.81
C LEU A 892 0.48 -4.05 27.59
N ILE A 893 -0.57 -4.85 27.38
CA ILE A 893 -0.43 -6.29 27.10
C ILE A 893 0.44 -6.53 25.86
N ARG A 894 0.24 -5.74 24.80
CA ARG A 894 1.05 -5.81 23.57
C ARG A 894 2.50 -5.42 23.83
N LEU A 895 2.76 -4.39 24.64
CA LEU A 895 4.11 -4.03 25.08
C LEU A 895 4.76 -5.25 25.77
N LEU A 896 4.12 -5.83 26.79
CA LEU A 896 4.64 -7.00 27.52
C LEU A 896 4.89 -8.20 26.59
N ARG A 897 3.98 -8.47 25.65
CA ARG A 897 4.13 -9.51 24.62
C ARG A 897 5.30 -9.25 23.68
N ALA A 898 5.60 -8.00 23.34
CA ALA A 898 6.69 -7.64 22.44
C ALA A 898 8.04 -7.47 23.18
N HIS A 899 8.04 -7.39 24.51
CA HIS A 899 9.22 -7.03 25.30
C HIS A 899 10.18 -8.21 25.52
N THR A 900 11.08 -8.46 24.57
CA THR A 900 12.07 -9.55 24.65
C THR A 900 12.90 -9.52 25.95
N PRO A 901 13.47 -8.38 26.41
CA PRO A 901 14.25 -8.36 27.67
C PRO A 901 13.46 -8.77 28.93
N LEU A 902 12.16 -8.48 28.99
CA LEU A 902 11.29 -8.84 30.12
C LEU A 902 11.09 -10.36 30.18
N LYS A 903 10.85 -11.00 29.03
CA LYS A 903 10.67 -12.45 28.98
C LYS A 903 11.93 -13.18 29.47
N ILE A 904 13.11 -12.67 29.10
CA ILE A 904 14.40 -13.20 29.56
C ILE A 904 14.59 -12.94 31.06
N SER A 905 14.25 -11.75 31.57
CA SER A 905 14.38 -11.44 33.00
C SER A 905 13.45 -12.29 33.86
N LEU A 906 12.22 -12.56 33.40
CA LEU A 906 11.25 -13.41 34.08
C LEU A 906 11.76 -14.85 34.28
N ALA A 907 12.39 -15.45 33.27
CA ALA A 907 12.99 -16.78 33.40
C ALA A 907 14.12 -16.84 34.44
N LYS A 908 14.76 -15.71 34.74
CA LYS A 908 15.85 -15.58 35.73
C LYS A 908 15.36 -15.19 37.13
N SER A 909 14.06 -15.08 37.36
CA SER A 909 13.48 -14.55 38.61
C SER A 909 13.28 -15.58 39.73
N TRP A 910 13.69 -16.84 39.51
CA TRP A 910 13.69 -17.87 40.54
C TRP A 910 14.61 -17.50 41.72
N PRO A 911 14.19 -17.73 42.97
CA PRO A 911 15.05 -17.52 44.13
C PRO A 911 16.28 -18.43 44.06
N VAL A 912 17.45 -17.89 44.41
CA VAL A 912 18.66 -18.69 44.60
C VAL A 912 18.44 -19.56 45.84
N PRO A 913 18.68 -20.88 45.79
CA PRO A 913 18.51 -21.74 46.96
C PRO A 913 19.42 -21.29 48.11
N ASP A 914 18.83 -20.87 49.22
CA ASP A 914 19.56 -20.75 50.47
C ASP A 914 20.01 -22.15 50.90
N THR A 915 21.30 -22.28 51.26
CA THR A 915 22.02 -23.49 51.72
C THR A 915 22.69 -24.37 50.65
N ILE A 916 23.93 -24.04 50.26
CA ILE A 916 25.08 -24.96 50.38
C ILE A 916 26.32 -24.13 50.77
N ASP A 917 26.89 -24.49 51.92
CA ASP A 917 28.16 -24.00 52.44
C ASP A 917 29.32 -24.36 51.49
N GLN A 918 30.15 -23.36 51.16
CA GLN A 918 31.51 -23.44 50.61
C GLN A 918 31.79 -24.17 49.26
N SER A 919 32.39 -23.37 48.37
CA SER A 919 33.38 -23.77 47.33
C SER A 919 32.88 -24.57 46.12
N ILE A 920 32.18 -23.90 45.22
CA ILE A 920 32.39 -24.16 43.79
C ILE A 920 32.73 -22.82 43.14
N THR A 921 34.03 -22.60 42.95
CA THR A 921 34.54 -21.55 42.08
C THR A 921 34.06 -21.88 40.67
N ILE A 922 32.96 -21.28 40.24
CA ILE A 922 32.62 -21.25 38.82
C ILE A 922 33.71 -20.40 38.18
N PRO A 923 34.48 -20.92 37.21
CA PRO A 923 35.48 -20.11 36.53
C PRO A 923 34.75 -18.96 35.86
N ASN A 924 35.28 -17.74 36.03
CA ASN A 924 34.86 -16.54 35.30
C ASN A 924 34.73 -16.86 33.81
N THR A 925 33.54 -17.26 33.37
CA THR A 925 33.14 -17.20 31.98
C THR A 925 32.85 -15.74 31.71
N THR A 926 33.91 -15.08 31.23
CA THR A 926 33.86 -14.05 30.19
C THR A 926 32.61 -13.18 30.21
N SER A 927 32.80 -11.94 30.68
CA SER A 927 32.01 -10.75 30.35
C SER A 927 31.14 -10.92 29.09
N GLU A 928 29.92 -11.41 29.25
CA GLU A 928 28.88 -11.23 28.26
C GLU A 928 28.47 -9.75 28.29
N PRO A 929 28.20 -9.14 27.13
CA PRO A 929 27.85 -7.72 27.09
C PRO A 929 26.53 -7.51 27.84
N GLN A 930 26.61 -6.86 29.01
CA GLN A 930 25.46 -6.39 29.79
C GLN A 930 24.73 -5.27 29.03
N HIS A 931 23.92 -5.63 28.04
CA HIS A 931 22.94 -4.72 27.47
C HIS A 931 21.59 -4.89 28.21
N ASN A 932 21.26 -3.92 29.06
CA ASN A 932 19.90 -3.50 29.46
C ASN A 932 18.86 -4.60 29.74
N LEU A 933 19.15 -5.59 30.60
CA LEU A 933 18.10 -6.49 31.10
C LEU A 933 17.41 -5.87 32.33
N PRO A 934 16.06 -5.78 32.37
CA PRO A 934 15.33 -5.36 33.55
C PRO A 934 15.62 -6.25 34.76
N ASN A 935 15.54 -5.70 35.97
CA ASN A 935 15.73 -6.48 37.20
C ASN A 935 14.71 -7.64 37.25
N PRO A 936 15.15 -8.92 37.34
CA PRO A 936 14.26 -10.08 37.35
C PRO A 936 13.18 -10.05 38.43
N HIS A 937 13.51 -9.61 39.66
CA HIS A 937 12.58 -9.59 40.77
C HIS A 937 11.60 -8.43 40.68
N ASP A 938 12.06 -7.24 40.27
CA ASP A 938 11.17 -6.09 40.07
C ASP A 938 10.20 -6.32 38.89
N SER A 939 10.69 -6.96 37.82
CA SER A 939 9.86 -7.40 36.68
C SER A 939 8.76 -8.35 37.12
N LEU A 940 9.12 -9.31 37.99
CA LEU A 940 8.17 -10.27 38.54
C LEU A 940 7.13 -9.56 39.43
N GLU A 941 7.56 -8.67 40.32
CA GLU A 941 6.66 -7.87 41.16
C GLU A 941 5.69 -7.03 40.32
N MET A 942 6.17 -6.39 39.25
CA MET A 942 5.33 -5.61 38.34
C MET A 942 4.18 -6.44 37.75
N ILE A 943 4.44 -7.68 37.29
CA ILE A 943 3.40 -8.57 36.76
C ILE A 943 2.37 -8.95 37.85
N HIS A 944 2.82 -9.20 39.08
CA HIS A 944 1.93 -9.53 40.19
C HIS A 944 1.08 -8.33 40.62
N ILE A 945 1.66 -7.14 40.70
CA ILE A 945 0.94 -5.89 40.94
C ILE A 945 -0.09 -5.68 39.83
N LEU A 946 0.28 -5.86 38.56
CA LEU A 946 -0.65 -5.76 37.43
C LEU A 946 -1.83 -6.73 37.58
N ALA A 947 -1.58 -7.99 37.94
CA ALA A 947 -2.64 -8.98 38.18
C ALA A 947 -3.60 -8.54 39.30
N ILE A 948 -3.08 -8.05 40.42
CA ILE A 948 -3.89 -7.54 41.54
C ILE A 948 -4.75 -6.36 41.06
N VAL A 949 -4.16 -5.36 40.40
CA VAL A 949 -4.91 -4.15 40.04
C VAL A 949 -5.96 -4.46 38.96
N LEU A 950 -5.67 -5.31 37.98
CA LEU A 950 -6.65 -5.79 37.01
C LEU A 950 -7.78 -6.59 37.65
N SER A 951 -7.49 -7.40 38.68
CA SER A 951 -8.50 -8.14 39.44
C SER A 951 -9.43 -7.24 40.25
N CYS A 952 -8.98 -6.03 40.61
CA CYS A 952 -9.72 -5.06 41.42
C CYS A 952 -10.34 -3.92 40.60
N SER A 953 -10.09 -3.86 39.29
CA SER A 953 -10.59 -2.77 38.43
C SER A 953 -12.10 -2.85 38.25
N LYS A 954 -12.81 -1.80 38.67
CA LYS A 954 -14.28 -1.68 38.52
C LYS A 954 -14.74 -1.45 37.08
N ASN A 955 -13.86 -0.96 36.22
CA ASN A 955 -14.17 -0.58 34.84
C ASN A 955 -14.00 -1.75 33.85
N LEU A 956 -13.39 -2.85 34.28
CA LEU A 956 -13.35 -4.11 33.52
C LEU A 956 -14.49 -5.01 33.98
N THR A 957 -15.17 -5.72 33.08
CA THR A 957 -16.16 -6.73 33.46
C THR A 957 -15.47 -7.93 34.16
N PRO A 958 -16.17 -8.70 35.01
CA PRO A 958 -15.60 -9.88 35.68
C PRO A 958 -14.97 -10.86 34.70
N ARG A 959 -15.61 -11.10 33.54
CA ARG A 959 -15.07 -11.95 32.47
C ARG A 959 -13.75 -11.43 31.93
N ARG A 960 -13.68 -10.13 31.58
CA ARG A 960 -12.45 -9.52 31.06
C ARG A 960 -11.33 -9.49 32.09
N SER A 961 -11.66 -9.16 33.33
CA SER A 961 -10.73 -9.17 34.46
C SER A 961 -10.15 -10.56 34.67
N PHE A 962 -11.00 -11.61 34.69
CA PHE A 962 -10.55 -12.99 34.79
C PHE A 962 -9.66 -13.41 33.62
N HIS A 963 -10.04 -13.11 32.37
CA HIS A 963 -9.22 -13.44 31.20
C HIS A 963 -7.84 -12.78 31.22
N LEU A 964 -7.74 -11.51 31.62
CA LEU A 964 -6.46 -10.81 31.68
C LEU A 964 -5.55 -11.35 32.79
N VAL A 965 -6.11 -11.64 33.97
CA VAL A 965 -5.36 -12.25 35.07
C VAL A 965 -4.92 -13.67 34.72
N HIS A 966 -5.80 -14.44 34.05
CA HIS A 966 -5.46 -15.75 33.49
C HIS A 966 -4.34 -15.67 32.46
N TRP A 967 -4.40 -14.67 31.56
CA TRP A 967 -3.34 -14.45 30.59
C TRP A 967 -1.99 -14.16 31.27
N LEU A 968 -1.96 -13.39 32.36
CA LEU A 968 -0.73 -13.15 33.13
C LEU A 968 -0.21 -14.42 33.81
N TYR A 969 -1.10 -15.26 34.33
CA TYR A 969 -0.73 -16.58 34.84
C TYR A 969 -0.06 -17.42 33.75
N ASP A 970 -0.71 -17.55 32.59
CA ASP A 970 -0.18 -18.31 31.45
C ASP A 970 1.15 -17.71 30.95
N PHE A 971 1.27 -16.37 30.96
CA PHE A 971 2.48 -15.67 30.55
C PHE A 971 3.68 -16.00 31.46
N LEU A 972 3.49 -16.02 32.78
CA LEU A 972 4.53 -16.44 33.72
C LEU A 972 4.89 -17.91 33.54
N MET A 973 3.89 -18.79 33.39
CA MET A 973 4.11 -20.22 33.18
C MET A 973 4.85 -20.50 31.87
N THR A 974 4.49 -19.83 30.78
CA THR A 974 5.10 -19.98 29.45
C THR A 974 6.56 -19.52 29.45
N HIS A 975 6.88 -18.49 30.23
CA HIS A 975 8.24 -17.95 30.35
C HIS A 975 9.01 -18.48 31.57
N ASN A 976 8.56 -19.60 32.14
CA ASN A 976 9.21 -20.31 33.24
C ASN A 976 9.56 -19.39 34.43
N ALA A 977 8.61 -18.55 34.84
CA ALA A 977 8.75 -17.65 35.99
C ALA A 977 7.98 -18.19 37.21
N PRO A 978 8.41 -17.90 38.45
CA PRO A 978 7.72 -18.34 39.65
C PRO A 978 6.39 -17.59 39.82
N VAL A 979 5.31 -18.32 40.09
CA VAL A 979 3.99 -17.75 40.38
C VAL A 979 3.86 -17.56 41.89
N LYS A 980 3.62 -16.32 42.34
CA LYS A 980 3.41 -16.02 43.77
C LYS A 980 1.94 -16.21 44.17
N PRO A 981 1.66 -16.51 45.45
CA PRO A 981 0.30 -16.61 45.98
C PRO A 981 -0.58 -15.39 45.66
N SER A 982 0.01 -14.18 45.62
CA SER A 982 -0.71 -12.94 45.30
C SER A 982 -1.43 -12.95 43.94
N LEU A 983 -0.85 -13.58 42.91
CA LEU A 983 -1.50 -13.69 41.60
C LEU A 983 -2.65 -14.69 41.63
N ILE A 984 -2.52 -15.76 42.41
CA ILE A 984 -3.60 -16.75 42.59
C ILE A 984 -4.76 -16.14 43.38
N ARG A 985 -4.50 -15.30 44.39
CA ARG A 985 -5.54 -14.52 45.07
C ARG A 985 -6.22 -13.54 44.11
N ALA A 986 -5.46 -12.89 43.23
CA ALA A 986 -6.02 -12.03 42.18
C ALA A 986 -6.91 -12.83 41.21
N MET A 987 -6.51 -14.05 40.82
CA MET A 987 -7.31 -14.97 40.01
C MET A 987 -8.61 -15.36 40.70
N TYR A 988 -8.53 -15.72 41.99
CA TYR A 988 -9.69 -16.03 42.82
C TYR A 988 -10.65 -14.85 42.94
N HIS A 989 -10.13 -13.65 43.20
CA HIS A 989 -10.94 -12.45 43.28
C HIS A 989 -11.64 -12.14 41.94
N ALA A 990 -10.90 -12.16 40.83
CA ALA A 990 -11.44 -11.87 39.49
C ALA A 990 -12.46 -12.91 39.01
N GLY A 991 -12.17 -14.20 39.22
CA GLY A 991 -12.96 -15.31 38.68
C GLY A 991 -14.12 -15.79 39.55
N ILE A 992 -14.10 -15.51 40.86
CA ILE A 992 -15.10 -15.99 41.82
C ILE A 992 -15.78 -14.82 42.53
N ILE A 993 -15.03 -14.03 43.31
CA ILE A 993 -15.60 -12.99 44.18
C ILE A 993 -16.33 -11.91 43.36
N ARG A 994 -15.72 -11.47 42.27
CA ARG A 994 -16.33 -10.44 41.41
C ARG A 994 -17.59 -10.90 40.72
N TYR A 995 -17.60 -12.13 40.23
CA TYR A 995 -18.80 -12.74 39.67
C TYR A 995 -19.92 -12.78 40.71
N GLN A 996 -19.63 -13.25 41.92
CA GLN A 996 -20.60 -13.28 43.02
C GLN A 996 -21.12 -11.88 43.39
N ARG A 997 -20.23 -10.88 43.50
CA ARG A 997 -20.60 -9.48 43.82
C ARG A 997 -21.50 -8.85 42.78
N GLU A 998 -21.29 -9.16 41.51
CA GLU A 998 -22.10 -8.65 40.40
C GLU A 998 -23.35 -9.52 40.13
N GLY A 999 -23.65 -10.49 41.01
CA GLY A 999 -24.80 -11.38 40.87
C GLY A 999 -24.68 -12.37 39.70
N LEU A 1000 -23.49 -12.52 39.13
CA LEU A 1000 -23.20 -13.43 38.03
C LEU A 1000 -22.91 -14.83 38.57
N ARG A 1001 -23.39 -15.85 37.85
CA ARG A 1001 -23.10 -17.24 38.17
C ARG A 1001 -21.61 -17.54 37.95
N VAL A 1002 -20.97 -18.14 38.94
CA VAL A 1002 -19.63 -18.73 38.79
C VAL A 1002 -19.80 -20.15 38.25
N ALA A 1003 -19.26 -20.44 37.07
CA ALA A 1003 -19.26 -21.80 36.53
C ALA A 1003 -18.53 -22.75 37.51
N PRO A 1004 -19.09 -23.91 37.88
CA PRO A 1004 -18.48 -24.85 38.83
C PRO A 1004 -17.09 -25.30 38.40
N THR A 1005 -16.83 -25.33 37.11
CA THR A 1005 -15.53 -25.68 36.53
C THR A 1005 -14.50 -24.58 36.62
N ARG A 1006 -14.90 -23.32 36.44
CA ARG A 1006 -14.03 -22.17 36.76
C ARG A 1006 -13.67 -22.20 38.24
N TYR A 1007 -14.66 -22.47 39.09
CA TYR A 1007 -14.44 -22.63 40.53
C TYR A 1007 -13.45 -23.77 40.82
N LEU A 1008 -13.65 -24.97 40.24
CA LEU A 1008 -12.76 -26.12 40.41
C LEU A 1008 -11.35 -25.86 39.85
N TYR A 1009 -11.22 -25.17 38.73
CA TYR A 1009 -9.93 -24.81 38.16
C TYR A 1009 -9.15 -23.86 39.08
N ILE A 1010 -9.78 -22.76 39.50
CA ILE A 1010 -9.19 -21.80 40.44
C ILE A 1010 -8.89 -22.49 41.77
N TRP A 1011 -9.75 -23.43 42.18
CA TRP A 1011 -9.56 -24.23 43.37
C TRP A 1011 -8.30 -25.08 43.35
N GLU A 1012 -8.05 -25.80 42.24
CA GLU A 1012 -6.81 -26.58 42.11
C GLU A 1012 -5.58 -25.67 42.08
N LEU A 1013 -5.67 -24.47 41.52
CA LEU A 1013 -4.59 -23.48 41.59
C LEU A 1013 -4.36 -22.97 43.02
N VAL A 1014 -5.43 -22.63 43.76
CA VAL A 1014 -5.34 -22.21 45.17
C VAL A 1014 -4.67 -23.30 46.00
N LYS A 1015 -5.11 -24.57 45.87
CA LYS A 1015 -4.49 -25.70 46.57
C LYS A 1015 -3.01 -25.90 46.25
N ARG A 1016 -2.60 -25.60 45.02
CA ARG A 1016 -1.23 -25.83 44.55
C ARG A 1016 -0.25 -24.77 45.04
N PHE A 1017 -0.70 -23.53 45.21
CA PHE A 1017 0.18 -22.38 45.41
C PHE A 1017 -0.05 -21.64 46.75
N GLU A 1018 -1.15 -21.88 47.45
CA GLU A 1018 -1.42 -21.32 48.79
C GLU A 1018 -1.16 -22.35 49.89
N ASP A 1019 -0.90 -21.85 51.10
CA ASP A 1019 -0.83 -22.67 52.30
C ASP A 1019 -2.18 -23.32 52.60
N ALA A 1020 -2.17 -24.52 53.19
CA ALA A 1020 -3.38 -25.32 53.42
C ALA A 1020 -4.45 -24.57 54.25
N ASP A 1021 -4.03 -23.74 55.21
CA ASP A 1021 -4.93 -22.95 56.04
C ASP A 1021 -5.55 -21.77 55.27
N VAL A 1022 -4.76 -21.09 54.45
CA VAL A 1022 -5.22 -19.97 53.60
C VAL A 1022 -6.13 -20.48 52.49
N ALA A 1023 -5.78 -21.60 51.87
CA ALA A 1023 -6.61 -22.29 50.90
C ALA A 1023 -7.96 -22.70 51.51
N LYS A 1024 -7.97 -23.14 52.78
CA LYS A 1024 -9.23 -23.44 53.50
C LYS A 1024 -10.05 -22.18 53.75
N GLU A 1025 -9.43 -21.11 54.23
CA GLU A 1025 -10.13 -19.84 54.55
C GLU A 1025 -10.71 -19.15 53.30
N LEU A 1026 -9.95 -19.08 52.20
CA LEU A 1026 -10.43 -18.55 50.92
C LEU A 1026 -11.66 -19.32 50.42
N MET A 1027 -11.73 -20.60 50.76
CA MET A 1027 -12.81 -21.50 50.33
C MET A 1027 -13.99 -21.53 51.28
N GLU A 1028 -13.80 -21.11 52.53
CA GLU A 1028 -14.85 -20.89 53.52
C GLU A 1028 -15.51 -19.50 53.41
N GLY A 1029 -15.07 -18.66 52.46
CA GLY A 1029 -15.56 -17.29 52.19
C GLY A 1029 -17.09 -17.14 52.01
N PRO A 1030 -17.62 -15.90 52.15
CA PRO A 1030 -18.94 -15.64 52.69
C PRO A 1030 -20.08 -16.17 51.80
N ARG A 1031 -20.94 -17.01 52.39
CA ARG A 1031 -22.20 -17.47 51.79
C ARG A 1031 -23.21 -16.31 51.69
N TYR A 1032 -23.09 -15.45 50.69
CA TYR A 1032 -24.21 -14.59 50.28
C TYR A 1032 -25.00 -15.32 49.20
N GLY A 1033 -26.11 -15.94 49.62
CA GLY A 1033 -26.93 -16.76 48.75
C GLY A 1033 -27.92 -17.66 49.49
N VAL A 1034 -28.53 -17.17 50.58
CA VAL A 1034 -29.87 -17.63 50.98
C VAL A 1034 -30.73 -16.38 50.99
N SER A 1035 -31.65 -16.30 50.04
CA SER A 1035 -32.71 -15.32 49.99
C SER A 1035 -33.51 -15.37 51.30
N ASN A 1036 -33.25 -14.44 52.21
CA ASN A 1036 -34.19 -14.04 53.24
C ASN A 1036 -34.28 -12.52 53.25
N VAL A 1037 -35.44 -12.06 52.81
CA VAL A 1037 -36.15 -10.80 53.10
C VAL A 1037 -35.51 -9.96 54.21
N GLY A 1038 -35.17 -8.69 53.92
CA GLY A 1038 -34.96 -7.67 54.95
C GLY A 1038 -33.97 -6.55 54.58
N VAL A 1039 -34.54 -5.44 54.13
CA VAL A 1039 -34.11 -4.03 54.25
C VAL A 1039 -32.90 -3.77 55.18
N GLU A 1040 -31.85 -3.11 54.68
CA GLU A 1040 -31.46 -1.73 55.05
C GLU A 1040 -30.16 -1.31 54.35
N GLU A 1041 -30.23 -0.11 53.78
CA GLU A 1041 -29.14 0.70 53.23
C GLU A 1041 -28.12 1.02 54.34
N HIS A 1042 -26.82 1.02 54.03
CA HIS A 1042 -25.89 2.13 54.34
C HIS A 1042 -24.48 1.85 53.79
N GLU A 1043 -24.10 2.72 52.84
CA GLU A 1043 -22.77 3.22 52.40
C GLU A 1043 -21.55 2.29 52.25
#